data_AF-A0ABD3Y368-F1
#
_entry.id   AF-A0ABD3Y368-F1
#
_cell.length_a   1.000
_cell.length_b   1.000
_cell.length_c   1.000
_cell.angle_alpha   90.00
_cell.angle_beta   90.00
_cell.angle_gamma   90.00
#
_symmetry.space_group_name_H-M   'P 1'
#
loop_
_entity.id
_entity.type
_entity.pdbx_description
1 polymer ?
#
loop_
_entity_poly.entity_id
_entity_poly.type
_entity_poly.pdbx_seq_one_letter_code
_entity_poly.pdbx_strand_id
1 'polypeptide(L)'
;MATSLQAETQLSQALQCPICLETFSRPKVLPCGHTYCASCLQSHINNKVNHSKLAQACFPCPVCRMDTLLSDPNICIEQWAESLPVNSIVSSLIEVSARQKEVYHCDQCIKQGKELLATYFCKDCDRSMCMSCMQFHDGFPSLGRHYIISVSDGAQSCFVTPDMSTIATCNKHSKKRIKFFCGDHETPCCNTCVILEHRKCERVITVDDMLKSFDVNKKSNEIEANLNMFENHLKQITHKIKENSDTIQKDKADILQQIHSIKARLIAKLQKLEDDVIAALETNFKSESSNLQSQDLDGQTLITAIMNDRTQLNLVMNHGSVVQKVIMLHNLDQNRSRYLRAITEYQKDIKDVRIRFDVDKTLTAYVDNISELGKINILCKHINLTSPCLQAFETNLRQARGTEPLISPLKDRKAVKVSEFKVKVSSDMNVCHITDILHLSDARILIVDCNNYKMKLFGENRKCQESTKFQERPWSACMLSETEVAVTIPAQKAIHIIQIKDKMRKKREITTRFECWGVALVQGQLVITTNGHLILLLDMHGNEIKTVQMDTSDSKRQLKPIFIKADTNNSAMYISYDTAHKLRAYSMTWDILFTYTNQDLQNAAGIDIDREGNIYLCGYNSHCVQQISAEGKIIKTLLSKKEESVYPLSITFKNGTERFCLSYGNCDVVEVYQLQFSQK
;
A
#
# COMPACT_ATOMS: atom_id res chain seq x y z
N MET A 1 -14.11 -33.96 36.82
CA MET A 1 -14.36 -34.52 35.47
C MET A 1 -14.40 -33.44 34.38
N ALA A 2 -15.10 -32.31 34.53
CA ALA A 2 -15.15 -31.26 33.49
C ALA A 2 -13.80 -30.54 33.25
N THR A 3 -13.03 -30.28 34.31
CA THR A 3 -11.69 -29.65 34.23
C THR A 3 -10.60 -30.60 33.70
N SER A 4 -10.73 -31.91 33.91
CA SER A 4 -9.79 -32.92 33.37
C SER A 4 -10.00 -33.15 31.88
N LEU A 5 -11.25 -33.19 31.41
CA LEU A 5 -11.56 -33.27 29.97
C LEU A 5 -11.08 -32.04 29.20
N GLN A 6 -11.22 -30.83 29.74
CA GLN A 6 -10.72 -29.61 29.11
C GLN A 6 -9.20 -29.59 28.99
N ALA A 7 -8.47 -30.06 30.00
CA ALA A 7 -7.01 -30.18 29.97
C ALA A 7 -6.53 -31.24 28.95
N GLU A 8 -7.22 -32.39 28.85
CA GLU A 8 -6.94 -33.42 27.84
C GLU A 8 -7.20 -32.94 26.41
N THR A 9 -8.26 -32.13 26.22
CA THR A 9 -8.61 -31.55 24.91
C THR A 9 -7.60 -30.46 24.49
N GLN A 10 -7.11 -29.65 25.44
CA GLN A 10 -6.07 -28.66 25.17
C GLN A 10 -4.70 -29.30 24.88
N LEU A 11 -4.33 -30.35 25.60
CA LEU A 11 -3.07 -31.07 25.38
C LEU A 11 -3.06 -31.80 24.02
N SER A 12 -4.18 -32.40 23.63
CA SER A 12 -4.32 -33.06 22.32
C SER A 12 -4.26 -32.07 21.15
N GLN A 13 -4.87 -30.89 21.27
CA GLN A 13 -4.76 -29.82 20.27
C GLN A 13 -3.33 -29.24 20.18
N ALA A 14 -2.62 -29.14 21.32
CA ALA A 14 -1.24 -28.64 21.35
C ALA A 14 -0.21 -29.59 20.71
N LEU A 15 -0.56 -30.86 20.50
CA LEU A 15 0.29 -31.88 19.85
C LEU A 15 -0.08 -32.17 18.39
N GLN A 16 -0.95 -31.35 17.80
CA GLN A 16 -1.36 -31.47 16.40
C GLN A 16 -0.59 -30.51 15.49
N CYS A 17 -0.26 -30.99 14.29
CA CYS A 17 0.36 -30.17 13.27
C CYS A 17 -0.67 -29.23 12.64
N PRO A 18 -0.41 -27.92 12.54
CA PRO A 18 -1.36 -26.96 11.96
C PRO A 18 -1.53 -27.10 10.43
N ILE A 19 -0.76 -27.97 9.76
CA ILE A 19 -0.89 -28.24 8.32
C ILE A 19 -1.78 -29.47 8.07
N CYS A 20 -1.44 -30.62 8.64
CA CYS A 20 -2.21 -31.86 8.43
C CYS A 20 -3.31 -32.09 9.49
N LEU A 21 -3.31 -31.32 10.59
CA LEU A 21 -4.22 -31.45 11.73
C LEU A 21 -4.13 -32.81 12.47
N GLU A 22 -3.12 -33.61 12.15
CA GLU A 22 -2.79 -34.87 12.83
C GLU A 22 -1.71 -34.67 13.90
N THR A 23 -1.55 -35.62 14.82
CA THR A 23 -0.46 -35.64 15.80
C THR A 23 0.90 -35.53 15.10
N PHE A 24 1.82 -34.73 15.64
CA PHE A 24 3.09 -34.50 14.95
C PHE A 24 3.87 -35.78 14.67
N SER A 25 4.21 -36.00 13.41
CA SER A 25 5.18 -37.01 12.98
C SER A 25 6.52 -36.34 12.67
N ARG A 26 7.59 -36.74 13.39
CA ARG A 26 8.93 -36.13 13.33
C ARG A 26 8.86 -34.58 13.41
N PRO A 27 8.44 -34.01 14.56
CA PRO A 27 8.19 -32.57 14.71
C PRO A 27 9.46 -31.74 14.47
N LYS A 28 9.41 -30.83 13.50
CA LYS A 28 10.47 -29.87 13.17
C LYS A 28 10.08 -28.48 13.65
N VAL A 29 10.99 -27.76 14.31
CA VAL A 29 10.75 -26.41 14.81
C VAL A 29 11.46 -25.36 13.97
N LEU A 30 10.74 -24.30 13.60
CA LEU A 30 11.27 -23.14 12.91
C LEU A 30 11.90 -22.14 13.88
N PRO A 31 12.76 -21.21 13.43
CA PRO A 31 13.31 -20.14 14.28
C PRO A 31 12.25 -19.28 14.97
N CYS A 32 11.06 -19.18 14.38
CA CYS A 32 9.90 -18.50 14.98
C CYS A 32 9.18 -19.32 16.06
N GLY A 33 9.66 -20.52 16.41
CA GLY A 33 9.10 -21.39 17.45
C GLY A 33 7.95 -22.30 17.00
N HIS A 34 7.35 -22.08 15.83
CA HIS A 34 6.28 -22.93 15.32
C HIS A 34 6.81 -24.30 14.89
N THR A 35 6.04 -25.34 15.20
CA THR A 35 6.41 -26.74 14.95
C THR A 35 5.49 -27.38 13.90
N TYR A 36 6.05 -28.24 13.04
CA TYR A 36 5.35 -28.90 11.95
C TYR A 36 5.86 -30.34 11.76
N CYS A 37 5.06 -31.22 11.14
CA CYS A 37 5.59 -32.51 10.67
C CYS A 37 6.66 -32.26 9.59
N ALA A 38 7.72 -33.07 9.59
CA ALA A 38 8.80 -32.93 8.60
C ALA A 38 8.27 -32.98 7.14
N SER A 39 7.35 -33.91 6.85
CA SER A 39 6.74 -34.04 5.52
C SER A 39 5.87 -32.84 5.14
N CYS A 40 5.05 -32.34 6.07
CA CYS A 40 4.19 -31.17 5.86
C CYS A 40 5.02 -29.92 5.58
N LEU A 41 6.10 -29.75 6.33
CA LEU A 41 7.02 -28.65 6.14
C LEU A 41 7.77 -28.75 4.81
N GLN A 42 8.20 -29.96 4.42
CA GLN A 42 8.86 -30.19 3.14
C GLN A 42 7.95 -29.87 1.95
N SER A 43 6.68 -30.28 2.00
CA SER A 43 5.69 -29.92 0.98
C SER A 43 5.43 -28.41 0.92
N HIS A 44 5.36 -27.74 2.07
CA HIS A 44 5.19 -26.28 2.12
C HIS A 44 6.40 -25.54 1.54
N ILE A 45 7.61 -25.98 1.89
CA ILE A 45 8.87 -25.48 1.34
C ILE A 45 8.84 -25.61 -0.19
N ASN A 46 8.66 -26.82 -0.72
CA ASN A 46 8.67 -27.09 -2.17
C ASN A 46 7.69 -26.18 -2.96
N ASN A 47 6.54 -25.84 -2.37
CA ASN A 47 5.54 -24.99 -3.01
C ASN A 47 5.82 -23.47 -2.90
N LYS A 48 6.70 -23.04 -1.98
CA LYS A 48 6.89 -21.63 -1.61
C LYS A 48 8.33 -21.14 -1.65
N VAL A 49 9.31 -21.98 -2.01
CA VAL A 49 10.69 -21.54 -2.23
C VAL A 49 10.69 -20.50 -3.36
N ASN A 50 11.04 -19.27 -3.02
CA ASN A 50 11.34 -18.26 -4.03
C ASN A 50 12.77 -18.49 -4.55
N HIS A 51 12.89 -19.04 -5.76
CA HIS A 51 14.18 -19.14 -6.48
C HIS A 51 14.74 -17.77 -6.92
N SER A 52 14.02 -16.67 -6.70
CA SER A 52 14.32 -15.33 -7.21
C SER A 52 15.32 -14.51 -6.37
N LYS A 53 15.93 -15.08 -5.33
CA LYS A 53 17.00 -14.45 -4.54
C LYS A 53 18.25 -15.34 -4.54
N LEU A 54 19.16 -15.11 -5.49
CA LEU A 54 20.42 -15.84 -5.72
C LEU A 54 21.47 -15.75 -4.59
N ALA A 55 21.09 -15.43 -3.34
CA ALA A 55 22.03 -15.36 -2.22
C ALA A 55 21.56 -15.99 -0.89
N GLN A 56 20.27 -16.24 -0.68
CA GLN A 56 19.77 -16.94 0.52
C GLN A 56 18.35 -17.45 0.26
N ALA A 57 18.18 -18.77 0.19
CA ALA A 57 16.86 -19.35 0.10
C ALA A 57 16.12 -19.16 1.44
N CYS A 58 14.88 -18.66 1.36
CA CYS A 58 14.00 -18.48 2.50
C CYS A 58 12.57 -18.90 2.16
N PHE A 59 11.79 -19.24 3.18
CA PHE A 59 10.36 -19.50 3.05
C PHE A 59 9.60 -18.94 4.26
N PRO A 60 8.35 -18.49 4.06
CA PRO A 60 7.55 -17.94 5.15
C PRO A 60 6.93 -19.07 6.00
N CYS A 61 6.93 -18.87 7.32
CA CYS A 61 6.22 -19.74 8.25
C CYS A 61 4.70 -19.80 7.92
N PRO A 62 4.06 -20.98 7.85
CA PRO A 62 2.63 -21.11 7.53
C PRO A 62 1.68 -20.32 8.45
N VAL A 63 2.04 -20.15 9.73
CA VAL A 63 1.15 -19.54 10.73
C VAL A 63 1.47 -18.06 10.92
N CYS A 64 2.71 -17.72 11.30
CA CYS A 64 3.09 -16.34 11.62
C CYS A 64 3.71 -15.58 10.44
N ARG A 65 3.94 -16.24 9.30
CA ARG A 65 4.52 -15.65 8.08
C ARG A 65 5.91 -15.03 8.22
N MET A 66 6.57 -15.20 9.36
CA MET A 66 7.98 -14.82 9.51
C MET A 66 8.85 -15.65 8.57
N ASP A 67 9.73 -14.97 7.83
CA ASP A 67 10.67 -15.61 6.91
C ASP A 67 11.71 -16.42 7.69
N THR A 68 11.85 -17.69 7.31
CA THR A 68 12.88 -18.58 7.84
C THR A 68 14.07 -18.56 6.89
N LEU A 69 15.19 -18.03 7.38
CA LEU A 69 16.49 -18.06 6.68
C LEU A 69 17.17 -19.41 6.90
N LEU A 70 17.69 -20.01 5.84
CA LEU A 70 18.39 -21.29 5.90
C LEU A 70 19.89 -21.08 6.10
N SER A 71 20.47 -21.87 6.99
CA SER A 71 21.85 -21.71 7.46
C SER A 71 22.92 -22.28 6.52
N ASP A 72 22.57 -23.14 5.55
CA ASP A 72 23.52 -23.74 4.61
C ASP A 72 22.97 -23.77 3.17
N PRO A 73 23.55 -22.99 2.23
CA PRO A 73 23.14 -22.97 0.83
C PRO A 73 23.50 -24.24 0.03
N ASN A 74 24.24 -25.20 0.60
CA ASN A 74 24.64 -26.44 -0.09
C ASN A 74 23.67 -27.62 0.08
N ILE A 75 22.63 -27.48 0.92
CA ILE A 75 21.64 -28.55 1.13
C ILE A 75 20.59 -28.48 0.00
N CYS A 76 20.28 -29.61 -0.63
CA CYS A 76 19.23 -29.69 -1.65
C CYS A 76 17.85 -29.38 -1.04
N ILE A 77 16.96 -28.74 -1.81
CA ILE A 77 15.63 -28.27 -1.35
C ILE A 77 14.85 -29.40 -0.69
N GLU A 78 14.96 -30.61 -1.24
CA GLU A 78 14.27 -31.83 -0.84
C GLU A 78 14.69 -32.33 0.56
N GLN A 79 15.79 -31.83 1.11
CA GLN A 79 16.33 -32.20 2.42
C GLN A 79 16.20 -31.07 3.45
N TRP A 80 15.61 -29.93 3.09
CA TRP A 80 15.56 -28.76 3.96
C TRP A 80 14.74 -28.98 5.23
N ALA A 81 13.57 -29.59 5.15
CA ALA A 81 12.79 -29.89 6.34
C ALA A 81 13.54 -30.84 7.28
N GLU A 82 14.36 -31.73 6.74
CA GLU A 82 15.17 -32.65 7.55
C GLU A 82 16.33 -31.96 8.27
N SER A 83 16.91 -30.91 7.66
CA SER A 83 18.01 -30.12 8.23
C SER A 83 17.61 -29.31 9.47
N LEU A 84 16.31 -29.02 9.63
CA LEU A 84 15.81 -28.25 10.77
C LEU A 84 15.82 -29.07 12.07
N PRO A 85 15.99 -28.42 13.23
CA PRO A 85 16.01 -29.10 14.52
C PRO A 85 14.68 -29.80 14.82
N VAL A 86 14.76 -30.97 15.44
CA VAL A 86 13.59 -31.68 15.98
C VAL A 86 13.16 -31.01 17.27
N ASN A 87 11.85 -30.80 17.46
CA ASN A 87 11.32 -30.30 18.72
C ASN A 87 11.26 -31.44 19.75
N SER A 88 12.33 -31.59 20.54
CA SER A 88 12.45 -32.66 21.54
C SER A 88 11.39 -32.61 22.63
N ILE A 89 10.87 -31.42 22.94
CA ILE A 89 9.78 -31.24 23.92
C ILE A 89 8.50 -31.86 23.38
N VAL A 90 8.11 -31.48 22.16
CA VAL A 90 6.90 -32.02 21.50
C VAL A 90 7.01 -33.53 21.28
N SER A 91 8.18 -34.03 20.84
CA SER A 91 8.42 -35.48 20.73
C SER A 91 8.24 -36.20 22.06
N SER A 92 8.80 -35.66 23.15
CA SER A 92 8.67 -36.26 24.49
C SER A 92 7.23 -36.23 25.00
N LEU A 93 6.50 -35.13 24.76
CA LEU A 93 5.09 -35.02 25.13
C LEU A 93 4.21 -36.01 24.35
N ILE A 94 4.53 -36.27 23.07
CA ILE A 94 3.85 -37.31 22.28
C ILE A 94 4.11 -38.69 22.87
N GLU A 95 5.36 -39.01 23.22
CA GLU A 95 5.72 -40.28 23.86
C GLU A 95 5.00 -40.48 25.21
N VAL A 96 4.94 -39.43 26.04
CA VAL A 96 4.20 -39.46 27.31
C VAL A 96 2.70 -39.64 27.10
N SER A 97 2.11 -38.90 26.16
CA SER A 97 0.69 -39.01 25.83
C SER A 97 0.31 -40.39 25.31
N ALA A 98 1.23 -41.08 24.62
CA ALA A 98 1.04 -42.45 24.16
C ALA A 98 1.09 -43.46 25.32
N ARG A 99 1.96 -43.22 26.33
CA ARG A 99 2.15 -44.08 27.51
C ARG A 99 1.07 -43.92 28.59
N GLN A 100 0.29 -42.85 28.56
CA GLN A 100 -0.80 -42.59 29.52
C GLN A 100 -1.94 -43.64 29.47
N LYS A 101 -1.92 -44.58 28.51
CA LYS A 101 -2.98 -45.58 28.30
C LYS A 101 -2.68 -47.00 28.81
N GLU A 102 -1.51 -47.29 29.40
CA GLU A 102 -1.12 -48.67 29.81
C GLU A 102 -0.82 -48.82 31.31
N VAL A 103 -1.23 -49.96 31.88
CA VAL A 103 -0.95 -50.39 33.26
C VAL A 103 0.29 -51.31 33.24
N TYR A 104 1.36 -50.92 33.95
CA TYR A 104 2.62 -51.66 33.97
C TYR A 104 2.76 -52.55 35.22
N HIS A 105 3.34 -53.74 35.04
CA HIS A 105 3.61 -54.73 36.09
C HIS A 105 5.12 -54.92 36.25
N CYS A 106 5.59 -55.12 37.49
CA CYS A 106 7.01 -55.29 37.82
C CYS A 106 7.65 -56.45 37.04
N ASP A 107 8.63 -56.12 36.18
CA ASP A 107 9.26 -57.07 35.24
C ASP A 107 9.93 -58.24 35.96
N GLN A 108 10.56 -57.98 37.11
CA GLN A 108 11.27 -58.99 37.89
C GLN A 108 10.30 -59.88 38.66
N CYS A 109 9.16 -59.34 39.12
CA CYS A 109 8.13 -60.13 39.79
C CYS A 109 7.38 -61.02 38.80
N ILE A 110 7.08 -60.54 37.59
CA ILE A 110 6.49 -61.37 36.53
C ILE A 110 7.38 -62.57 36.21
N LYS A 111 8.70 -62.35 36.08
CA LYS A 111 9.67 -63.44 35.86
C LYS A 111 9.69 -64.47 37.00
N GLN A 112 9.25 -64.08 38.19
CA GLN A 112 9.11 -64.94 39.36
C GLN A 112 7.68 -65.49 39.53
N GLY A 113 6.79 -65.29 38.55
CA GLY A 113 5.40 -65.76 38.58
C GLY A 113 4.46 -64.91 39.44
N LYS A 114 4.81 -63.64 39.72
CA LYS A 114 4.01 -62.71 40.54
C LYS A 114 3.59 -61.48 39.73
N GLU A 115 2.29 -61.18 39.73
CA GLU A 115 1.73 -59.99 39.04
C GLU A 115 1.62 -58.80 40.00
N LEU A 116 2.75 -58.21 40.36
CA LEU A 116 2.77 -56.98 41.15
C LEU A 116 2.80 -55.76 40.22
N LEU A 117 2.02 -54.74 40.53
CA LEU A 117 2.06 -53.47 39.80
C LEU A 117 3.43 -52.80 39.97
N ALA A 118 3.90 -52.18 38.88
CA ALA A 118 5.11 -51.37 38.92
C ALA A 118 4.75 -49.98 39.44
N THR A 119 5.33 -49.61 40.58
CA THR A 119 5.22 -48.28 41.17
C THR A 119 6.48 -47.44 40.93
N TYR A 120 7.50 -48.01 40.28
CA TYR A 120 8.76 -47.35 39.96
C TYR A 120 9.28 -47.80 38.60
N PHE A 121 10.01 -46.93 37.91
CA PHE A 121 10.66 -47.25 36.64
C PHE A 121 12.11 -46.77 36.63
N CYS A 122 13.04 -47.66 36.27
CA CYS A 122 14.45 -47.31 36.12
C CYS A 122 14.75 -47.00 34.65
N LYS A 123 15.11 -45.76 34.35
CA LYS A 123 15.36 -45.29 32.98
C LYS A 123 16.64 -45.88 32.39
N ASP A 124 17.65 -46.13 33.22
CA ASP A 124 18.94 -46.68 32.76
C ASP A 124 18.86 -48.19 32.52
N CYS A 125 17.97 -48.89 33.23
CA CYS A 125 17.73 -50.33 33.02
C CYS A 125 16.57 -50.63 32.06
N ASP A 126 15.77 -49.61 31.72
CA ASP A 126 14.51 -49.74 30.97
C ASP A 126 13.58 -50.78 31.58
N ARG A 127 13.41 -50.75 32.91
CA ARG A 127 12.66 -51.76 33.67
C ARG A 127 11.67 -51.16 34.65
N SER A 128 10.51 -51.77 34.69
CA SER A 128 9.43 -51.46 35.63
C SER A 128 9.55 -52.31 36.90
N MET A 129 9.36 -51.70 38.06
CA MET A 129 9.65 -52.29 39.36
C MET A 129 8.56 -51.95 40.37
N CYS A 130 8.19 -52.92 41.21
CA CYS A 130 7.45 -52.64 42.43
C CYS A 130 8.39 -52.05 43.49
N MET A 131 7.83 -51.49 44.56
CA MET A 131 8.58 -50.84 45.64
C MET A 131 9.72 -51.72 46.22
N SER A 132 9.47 -53.02 46.40
CA SER A 132 10.48 -53.94 46.95
C SER A 132 11.64 -54.19 45.97
N CYS A 133 11.35 -54.32 44.67
CA CYS A 133 12.39 -54.46 43.65
C CYS A 133 13.19 -53.17 43.47
N MET A 134 12.54 -52.01 43.61
CA MET A 134 13.20 -50.71 43.58
C MET A 134 14.19 -50.55 44.74
N GLN A 135 13.78 -50.86 45.97
CA GLN A 135 14.66 -50.75 47.14
C GLN A 135 15.91 -51.63 47.03
N PHE A 136 15.75 -52.83 46.46
CA PHE A 136 16.89 -53.71 46.16
C PHE A 136 17.78 -53.15 45.06
N HIS A 137 17.19 -52.55 44.02
CA HIS A 137 17.90 -51.92 42.92
C HIS A 137 18.71 -50.71 43.38
N ASP A 138 18.14 -49.86 44.24
CA ASP A 138 18.80 -48.66 44.76
C ASP A 138 19.91 -49.00 45.78
N GLY A 139 19.69 -50.04 46.60
CA GLY A 139 20.67 -50.49 47.59
C GLY A 139 21.92 -51.18 47.02
N PHE A 140 21.98 -51.44 45.70
CA PHE A 140 23.11 -52.10 45.07
C PHE A 140 24.17 -51.09 44.61
N PRO A 141 25.46 -51.20 45.00
CA PRO A 141 26.48 -50.15 44.76
C PRO A 141 26.69 -49.74 43.29
N SER A 142 26.46 -50.66 42.36
CA SER A 142 26.56 -50.42 40.91
C SER A 142 25.29 -49.84 40.29
N LEU A 143 24.15 -49.92 40.97
CA LEU A 143 22.82 -49.56 40.47
C LEU A 143 22.18 -48.37 41.22
N GLY A 144 22.68 -48.03 42.41
CA GLY A 144 22.19 -46.89 43.23
C GLY A 144 22.50 -45.50 42.65
N ARG A 145 23.13 -45.43 41.46
CA ARG A 145 23.26 -44.19 40.69
C ARG A 145 22.29 -44.12 39.51
N HIS A 146 21.49 -45.15 39.30
CA HIS A 146 20.52 -45.19 38.22
C HIS A 146 19.33 -44.28 38.55
N TYR A 147 18.76 -43.70 37.51
CA TYR A 147 17.66 -42.77 37.62
C TYR A 147 16.33 -43.52 37.71
N ILE A 148 15.77 -43.53 38.92
CA ILE A 148 14.52 -44.20 39.26
C ILE A 148 13.42 -43.15 39.39
N ILE A 149 12.29 -43.39 38.71
CA ILE A 149 11.13 -42.52 38.70
C ILE A 149 10.03 -43.21 39.52
N SER A 150 9.42 -42.49 40.47
CA SER A 150 8.22 -42.93 41.19
C SER A 150 6.99 -42.78 40.32
N VAL A 151 6.15 -43.81 40.29
CA VAL A 151 4.85 -43.89 39.64
C VAL A 151 3.82 -44.03 40.76
N SER A 152 3.52 -42.93 41.47
CA SER A 152 2.67 -42.98 42.66
C SER A 152 1.18 -43.16 42.34
N ASP A 153 0.53 -43.94 43.20
CA ASP A 153 -0.88 -44.32 43.23
C ASP A 153 -1.85 -43.13 43.34
N GLY A 154 -2.84 -43.08 42.43
CA GLY A 154 -3.93 -42.11 42.48
C GLY A 154 -4.83 -42.15 41.24
N ALA A 155 -5.49 -43.29 40.99
CA ALA A 155 -6.54 -43.52 39.98
C ALA A 155 -6.15 -43.35 38.49
N GLN A 156 -6.07 -44.50 37.79
CA GLN A 156 -6.18 -44.63 36.33
C GLN A 156 -5.42 -43.60 35.49
N SER A 157 -4.09 -43.60 35.56
CA SER A 157 -3.18 -43.28 34.44
C SER A 157 -1.76 -43.20 34.97
N CYS A 158 -0.82 -43.79 34.24
CA CYS A 158 0.60 -43.61 34.49
C CYS A 158 0.99 -42.16 34.15
N PHE A 159 0.93 -41.24 35.12
CA PHE A 159 1.60 -39.95 35.01
C PHE A 159 3.09 -40.16 35.26
N VAL A 160 3.79 -40.69 34.25
CA VAL A 160 5.22 -40.37 34.11
C VAL A 160 5.22 -38.90 33.72
N THR A 161 5.30 -37.99 34.70
CA THR A 161 5.87 -36.68 34.38
C THR A 161 7.33 -36.99 34.06
N PRO A 162 7.80 -36.84 32.81
CA PRO A 162 9.23 -36.75 32.63
C PRO A 162 9.59 -35.52 33.44
N ASP A 163 10.52 -35.67 34.38
CA ASP A 163 11.26 -34.51 34.85
C ASP A 163 11.88 -33.87 33.60
N MET A 164 11.18 -32.84 33.11
CA MET A 164 11.40 -32.23 31.81
C MET A 164 12.71 -31.43 31.80
N SER A 165 13.34 -31.29 32.97
CA SER A 165 14.71 -30.79 33.15
C SER A 165 15.76 -31.66 32.43
N THR A 166 15.45 -32.92 32.08
CA THR A 166 16.48 -33.89 31.65
C THR A 166 16.61 -34.15 30.14
N ILE A 167 15.80 -33.53 29.27
CA ILE A 167 15.77 -33.83 27.81
C ILE A 167 16.15 -32.62 26.92
N ALA A 168 16.52 -31.48 27.50
CA ALA A 168 17.02 -30.36 26.71
C ALA A 168 18.41 -30.71 26.12
N THR A 169 18.42 -31.21 24.88
CA THR A 169 19.64 -31.51 24.12
C THR A 169 20.07 -30.30 23.32
N CYS A 170 21.37 -30.11 23.16
CA CYS A 170 21.93 -28.98 22.42
C CYS A 170 21.61 -29.07 20.92
N ASN A 171 21.02 -28.02 20.36
CA ASN A 171 20.67 -27.93 18.94
C ASN A 171 21.90 -27.99 18.00
N LYS A 172 23.08 -27.58 18.49
CA LYS A 172 24.35 -27.67 17.75
C LYS A 172 25.06 -29.02 17.91
N HIS A 173 24.85 -29.68 19.05
CA HIS A 173 25.55 -30.91 19.40
C HIS A 173 24.54 -31.99 19.79
N SER A 174 24.11 -32.75 18.78
CA SER A 174 23.12 -33.82 18.92
C SER A 174 23.46 -34.75 20.08
N LYS A 175 22.42 -35.11 20.86
CA LYS A 175 22.49 -35.99 22.05
C LYS A 175 23.30 -35.48 23.25
N LYS A 176 23.88 -34.27 23.21
CA LYS A 176 24.54 -33.66 24.39
C LYS A 176 23.55 -32.83 25.20
N ARG A 177 23.53 -33.04 26.52
CA ARG A 177 22.63 -32.32 27.44
C ARG A 177 23.06 -30.88 27.66
N ILE A 178 22.09 -29.98 27.72
CA ILE A 178 22.26 -28.61 28.19
C ILE A 178 22.46 -28.66 29.70
N LYS A 179 23.51 -27.98 30.18
CA LYS A 179 23.86 -27.90 31.61
C LYS A 179 24.20 -26.48 32.05
N PHE A 180 24.50 -25.62 31.09
CA PHE A 180 24.97 -24.26 31.33
C PHE A 180 24.10 -23.26 30.58
N PHE A 181 24.15 -22.01 31.01
CA PHE A 181 23.57 -20.87 30.33
C PHE A 181 24.63 -19.80 30.19
N CYS A 182 24.85 -19.31 28.96
CA CYS A 182 25.75 -18.20 28.71
C CYS A 182 24.94 -16.90 28.74
N GLY A 183 25.16 -16.09 29.78
CA GLY A 183 24.53 -14.77 29.94
C GLY A 183 25.06 -13.69 28.99
N ASP A 184 26.25 -13.88 28.39
CA ASP A 184 26.79 -12.95 27.39
C ASP A 184 26.12 -13.12 26.01
N HIS A 185 25.64 -14.33 25.72
CA HIS A 185 24.95 -14.67 24.48
C HIS A 185 23.46 -14.96 24.70
N GLU A 186 22.98 -14.90 25.94
CA GLU A 186 21.62 -15.25 26.36
C GLU A 186 21.12 -16.60 25.80
N THR A 187 21.99 -17.61 25.75
CA THR A 187 21.67 -18.93 25.18
C THR A 187 22.03 -20.10 26.10
N PRO A 188 21.23 -21.19 26.08
CA PRO A 188 21.57 -22.43 26.78
C PRO A 188 22.69 -23.20 26.07
N CYS A 189 23.61 -23.75 26.85
CA CYS A 189 24.84 -24.37 26.38
C CYS A 189 25.03 -25.80 26.94
N CYS A 190 25.54 -26.71 26.12
CA CYS A 190 26.14 -27.96 26.61
C CYS A 190 27.64 -27.77 26.89
N ASN A 191 28.28 -28.74 27.55
CA ASN A 191 29.71 -28.71 27.86
C ASN A 191 30.57 -28.40 26.62
N THR A 192 30.19 -28.90 25.44
CA THR A 192 30.92 -28.66 24.19
C THR A 192 30.78 -27.24 23.67
N CYS A 193 29.60 -26.61 23.80
CA CYS A 193 29.41 -25.20 23.45
C CYS A 193 30.28 -24.29 24.33
N VAL A 194 30.34 -24.58 25.64
CA VAL A 194 31.16 -23.81 26.58
C VAL A 194 32.64 -23.85 26.19
N ILE A 195 33.13 -25.01 25.76
CA ILE A 195 34.54 -25.20 25.40
C ILE A 195 34.89 -24.61 24.03
N LEU A 196 34.01 -24.76 23.04
CA LEU A 196 34.32 -24.40 21.64
C LEU A 196 33.94 -22.96 21.28
N GLU A 197 32.81 -22.45 21.80
CA GLU A 197 32.21 -21.19 21.35
C GLU A 197 32.18 -20.14 22.45
N HIS A 198 31.91 -20.54 23.69
CA HIS A 198 31.75 -19.62 24.83
C HIS A 198 32.94 -19.61 25.79
N ARG A 199 34.12 -20.07 25.34
CA ARG A 199 35.33 -20.17 26.18
C ARG A 199 35.81 -18.82 26.72
N LYS A 200 35.54 -17.74 25.99
CA LYS A 200 35.92 -16.36 26.34
C LYS A 200 34.78 -15.58 27.01
N CYS A 201 33.64 -16.22 27.27
CA CYS A 201 32.50 -15.60 27.93
C CYS A 201 32.71 -15.60 29.45
N GLU A 202 32.40 -14.49 30.10
CA GLU A 202 32.58 -14.32 31.55
C GLU A 202 31.32 -14.74 32.32
N ARG A 203 30.14 -14.71 31.69
CA ARG A 203 28.86 -15.01 32.34
C ARG A 203 28.32 -16.39 31.99
N VAL A 204 29.10 -17.45 32.16
CA VAL A 204 28.63 -18.83 31.98
C VAL A 204 28.28 -19.43 33.35
N ILE A 205 27.00 -19.69 33.59
CA ILE A 205 26.49 -20.25 34.85
C ILE A 205 25.80 -21.61 34.62
N THR A 206 25.59 -22.39 35.68
CA THR A 206 24.79 -23.62 35.59
C THR A 206 23.31 -23.28 35.44
N VAL A 207 22.54 -24.17 34.81
CA VAL A 207 21.08 -23.99 34.72
C VAL A 207 20.44 -23.96 36.11
N ASP A 208 20.93 -24.75 37.06
CA ASP A 208 20.43 -24.79 38.45
C ASP A 208 20.63 -23.45 39.17
N ASP A 209 21.77 -22.78 38.96
CA ASP A 209 22.03 -21.46 39.55
C ASP A 209 21.25 -20.35 38.84
N MET A 210 21.00 -20.48 37.53
CA MET A 210 20.10 -19.59 36.80
C MET A 210 18.67 -19.67 37.37
N LEU A 211 18.15 -20.88 37.59
CA LEU A 211 16.80 -21.12 38.12
C LEU A 211 16.59 -20.54 39.54
N LYS A 212 17.65 -20.43 40.36
CA LYS A 212 17.58 -19.75 41.66
C LYS A 212 17.44 -18.23 41.54
N SER A 213 18.01 -17.65 40.49
CA SER A 213 18.02 -16.20 40.25
C SER A 213 16.86 -15.71 39.37
N PHE A 214 16.16 -16.62 38.69
CA PHE A 214 15.14 -16.32 37.69
C PHE A 214 13.79 -16.90 38.08
N ASP A 215 12.84 -16.04 38.45
CA ASP A 215 11.47 -16.45 38.73
C ASP A 215 10.70 -16.70 37.42
N VAL A 216 10.67 -17.98 37.02
CA VAL A 216 9.98 -18.46 35.81
C VAL A 216 8.50 -18.11 35.84
N ASN A 217 7.84 -18.19 37.01
CA ASN A 217 6.41 -17.92 37.12
C ASN A 217 6.11 -16.45 36.92
N LYS A 218 6.94 -15.56 37.50
CA LYS A 218 6.81 -14.11 37.29
C LYS A 218 6.99 -13.74 35.81
N LYS A 219 8.00 -14.31 35.14
CA LYS A 219 8.22 -14.03 33.71
C LYS A 219 7.11 -14.62 32.83
N SER A 220 6.60 -15.81 33.17
CA SER A 220 5.48 -16.43 32.47
C SER A 220 4.23 -15.54 32.53
N ASN A 221 3.85 -15.07 33.71
CA ASN A 221 2.69 -14.20 33.90
C ASN A 221 2.83 -12.86 33.14
N GLU A 222 4.04 -12.30 33.08
CA GLU A 222 4.34 -11.09 32.30
C GLU A 222 4.15 -11.32 30.79
N ILE A 223 4.67 -12.43 30.27
CA ILE A 223 4.53 -12.79 28.86
C ILE A 223 3.07 -13.06 28.52
N GLU A 224 2.34 -13.78 29.36
CA GLU A 224 0.92 -14.08 29.15
C GLU A 224 0.07 -12.79 29.13
N ALA A 225 0.33 -11.86 30.04
CA ALA A 225 -0.32 -10.54 30.03
C ALA A 225 -0.05 -9.77 28.72
N ASN A 226 1.19 -9.81 28.22
CA ASN A 226 1.55 -9.17 26.95
C ASN A 226 0.84 -9.82 25.75
N LEU A 227 0.78 -11.16 25.70
CA LEU A 227 0.09 -11.90 24.63
C LEU A 227 -1.40 -11.59 24.61
N ASN A 228 -2.06 -11.58 25.78
CA ASN A 228 -3.48 -11.22 25.90
C ASN A 228 -3.75 -9.77 25.46
N MET A 229 -2.85 -8.85 25.79
CA MET A 229 -2.94 -7.45 25.35
C MET A 229 -2.79 -7.34 23.82
N PHE A 230 -1.82 -8.04 23.22
CA PHE A 230 -1.63 -8.07 21.77
C PHE A 230 -2.86 -8.62 21.03
N GLU A 231 -3.41 -9.72 21.52
CA GLU A 231 -4.61 -10.33 20.94
C GLU A 231 -5.80 -9.36 20.98
N ASN A 232 -6.06 -8.72 22.13
CA ASN A 232 -7.16 -7.78 22.28
C ASN A 232 -7.01 -6.56 21.37
N HIS A 233 -5.79 -6.02 21.23
CA HIS A 233 -5.55 -4.89 20.35
C HIS A 233 -5.75 -5.28 18.87
N LEU A 234 -5.27 -6.46 18.46
CA LEU A 234 -5.52 -6.98 17.10
C LEU A 234 -7.01 -7.19 16.83
N LYS A 235 -7.79 -7.67 17.82
CA LYS A 235 -9.25 -7.77 17.71
C LYS A 235 -9.90 -6.40 17.49
N GLN A 236 -9.47 -5.35 18.20
CA GLN A 236 -9.98 -3.98 18.02
C GLN A 236 -9.65 -3.43 16.63
N ILE A 237 -8.42 -3.62 16.14
CA ILE A 237 -8.02 -3.20 14.79
C ILE A 237 -8.90 -3.89 13.75
N THR A 238 -9.05 -5.21 13.86
CA THR A 238 -9.86 -6.00 12.93
C THR A 238 -11.33 -5.58 12.95
N HIS A 239 -11.86 -5.26 14.13
CA HIS A 239 -13.22 -4.74 14.27
C HIS A 239 -13.42 -3.41 13.54
N LYS A 240 -12.51 -2.44 13.72
CA LYS A 240 -12.57 -1.15 13.01
C LYS A 240 -12.45 -1.27 11.50
N ILE A 241 -11.62 -2.21 11.02
CA ILE A 241 -11.53 -2.51 9.58
C ILE A 241 -12.90 -3.01 9.07
N LYS A 242 -13.56 -3.87 9.82
CA LYS A 242 -14.90 -4.37 9.47
C LYS A 242 -15.95 -3.27 9.47
N GLU A 243 -16.00 -2.43 10.51
CA GLU A 243 -16.91 -1.29 10.58
C GLU A 243 -16.73 -0.33 9.39
N ASN A 244 -15.47 -0.04 9.02
CA ASN A 244 -15.18 0.80 7.85
C ASN A 244 -15.65 0.14 6.54
N SER A 245 -15.47 -1.18 6.40
CA SER A 245 -15.95 -1.92 5.24
C SER A 245 -17.48 -1.86 5.12
N ASP A 246 -18.20 -2.03 6.23
CA ASP A 246 -19.66 -1.93 6.27
C ASP A 246 -20.12 -0.50 5.95
N THR A 247 -19.40 0.51 6.45
CA THR A 247 -19.66 1.94 6.14
C THR A 247 -19.50 2.22 4.64
N ILE A 248 -18.43 1.74 4.00
CA ILE A 248 -18.20 1.91 2.55
C ILE A 248 -19.33 1.31 1.73
N GLN A 249 -19.88 0.16 2.14
CA GLN A 249 -21.02 -0.45 1.45
C GLN A 249 -22.28 0.41 1.57
N LYS A 250 -22.50 1.04 2.72
CA LYS A 250 -23.61 1.98 2.93
C LYS A 250 -23.43 3.25 2.10
N ASP A 251 -22.26 3.88 2.13
CA ASP A 251 -21.96 5.08 1.35
C ASP A 251 -22.16 4.84 -0.16
N LYS A 252 -21.77 3.66 -0.65
CA LYS A 252 -22.04 3.25 -2.04
C LYS A 252 -23.54 3.24 -2.35
N ALA A 253 -24.37 2.68 -1.48
CA ALA A 253 -25.82 2.62 -1.68
C ALA A 253 -26.43 4.03 -1.69
N ASP A 254 -26.00 4.90 -0.77
CA ASP A 254 -26.48 6.27 -0.67
C ASP A 254 -26.08 7.11 -1.90
N ILE A 255 -24.83 6.96 -2.39
CA ILE A 255 -24.37 7.63 -3.62
C ILE A 255 -25.17 7.16 -4.84
N LEU A 256 -25.43 5.85 -4.96
CA LEU A 256 -26.25 5.32 -6.05
C LEU A 256 -27.67 5.90 -6.02
N GLN A 257 -28.27 6.04 -4.84
CA GLN A 257 -29.58 6.67 -4.68
C GLN A 257 -29.57 8.14 -5.10
N GLN A 258 -28.53 8.90 -4.75
CA GLN A 258 -28.38 10.30 -5.16
C GLN A 258 -28.26 10.44 -6.69
N ILE A 259 -27.47 9.59 -7.35
CA ILE A 259 -27.34 9.57 -8.82
C ILE A 259 -28.70 9.32 -9.47
N HIS A 260 -29.45 8.31 -8.98
CA HIS A 260 -30.79 8.01 -9.49
C HIS A 260 -31.76 9.17 -9.29
N SER A 261 -31.71 9.85 -8.14
CA SER A 261 -32.56 11.02 -7.85
C SER A 261 -32.28 12.19 -8.79
N ILE A 262 -31.01 12.50 -9.06
CA ILE A 262 -30.62 13.57 -10.00
C ILE A 262 -31.12 13.26 -11.42
N LYS A 263 -30.92 12.02 -11.89
CA LYS A 263 -31.44 11.56 -13.18
C LYS A 263 -32.95 11.74 -13.28
N ALA A 264 -33.69 11.28 -12.27
CA ALA A 264 -35.15 11.37 -12.25
C ALA A 264 -35.65 12.82 -12.30
N ARG A 265 -34.99 13.73 -11.57
CA ARG A 265 -35.34 15.16 -11.56
C ARG A 265 -35.10 15.84 -12.91
N LEU A 266 -34.00 15.50 -13.59
CA LEU A 266 -33.71 16.02 -14.93
C LEU A 266 -34.75 15.55 -15.96
N ILE A 267 -35.06 14.25 -15.97
CA ILE A 267 -36.07 13.68 -16.87
C ILE A 267 -37.44 14.32 -16.62
N ALA A 268 -37.88 14.42 -15.36
CA ALA A 268 -39.17 15.01 -15.02
C ALA A 268 -39.28 16.48 -15.45
N LYS A 269 -38.19 17.25 -15.36
CA LYS A 269 -38.19 18.66 -15.80
C LYS A 269 -38.26 18.78 -17.32
N LEU A 270 -37.55 17.92 -18.06
CA LEU A 270 -37.62 17.88 -19.51
C LEU A 270 -39.01 17.45 -20.00
N GLN A 271 -39.59 16.43 -19.38
CA GLN A 271 -40.95 15.96 -19.68
C GLN A 271 -41.97 17.08 -19.52
N LYS A 272 -41.90 17.84 -18.42
CA LYS A 272 -42.80 18.96 -18.20
C LYS A 272 -42.66 20.06 -19.27
N LEU A 273 -41.43 20.37 -19.67
CA LEU A 273 -41.19 21.37 -20.71
C LEU A 273 -41.70 20.91 -22.08
N GLU A 274 -41.59 19.62 -22.38
CA GLU A 274 -42.17 19.00 -23.57
C GLU A 274 -43.69 19.14 -23.56
N ASP A 275 -44.35 18.73 -22.47
CA ASP A 275 -45.80 18.80 -22.31
C ASP A 275 -46.33 20.25 -22.46
N ASP A 276 -45.64 21.22 -21.85
CA ASP A 276 -46.00 22.65 -21.93
C ASP A 276 -45.93 23.18 -23.38
N VAL A 277 -44.90 22.81 -24.16
CA VAL A 277 -44.74 23.21 -25.57
C VAL A 277 -45.79 22.54 -26.46
N ILE A 278 -46.06 21.25 -26.24
CA ILE A 278 -47.09 20.50 -26.98
C ILE A 278 -48.47 21.12 -26.72
N ALA A 279 -48.81 21.42 -25.47
CA ALA A 279 -50.09 22.06 -25.13
C ALA A 279 -50.24 23.44 -25.79
N ALA A 280 -49.17 24.24 -25.81
CA ALA A 280 -49.17 25.54 -26.50
C ALA A 280 -49.33 25.38 -28.02
N LEU A 281 -48.67 24.39 -28.64
CA LEU A 281 -48.81 24.07 -30.05
C LEU A 281 -50.25 23.70 -30.39
N GLU A 282 -50.87 22.78 -29.64
CA GLU A 282 -52.25 22.36 -29.86
C GLU A 282 -53.24 23.52 -29.73
N THR A 283 -53.02 24.39 -28.74
CA THR A 283 -53.89 25.55 -28.49
C THR A 283 -53.81 26.55 -29.64
N ASN A 284 -52.60 26.90 -30.08
CA ASN A 284 -52.37 27.81 -31.20
C ASN A 284 -52.90 27.21 -32.52
N PHE A 285 -52.74 25.91 -32.72
CA PHE A 285 -53.26 25.24 -33.91
C PHE A 285 -54.80 25.25 -33.94
N LYS A 286 -55.45 24.98 -32.80
CA LYS A 286 -56.92 25.04 -32.69
C LYS A 286 -57.45 26.46 -32.94
N SER A 287 -56.80 27.50 -32.39
CA SER A 287 -57.27 28.88 -32.58
C SER A 287 -57.12 29.33 -34.03
N GLU A 288 -55.97 29.10 -34.65
CA GLU A 288 -55.74 29.49 -36.06
C GLU A 288 -56.61 28.69 -37.02
N SER A 289 -56.79 27.38 -36.78
CA SER A 289 -57.69 26.55 -37.58
C SER A 289 -59.14 27.04 -37.50
N SER A 290 -59.61 27.47 -36.32
CA SER A 290 -60.97 27.98 -36.15
C SER A 290 -61.17 29.33 -36.85
N ASN A 291 -60.16 30.20 -36.81
CA ASN A 291 -60.19 31.48 -37.54
C ASN A 291 -60.28 31.28 -39.05
N LEU A 292 -59.45 30.38 -39.60
CA LEU A 292 -59.47 30.05 -41.03
C LEU A 292 -60.81 29.41 -41.45
N GLN A 293 -61.39 28.55 -40.60
CA GLN A 293 -62.73 27.98 -40.84
C GLN A 293 -63.83 29.04 -40.82
N SER A 294 -63.77 30.02 -39.92
CA SER A 294 -64.72 31.14 -39.89
C SER A 294 -64.61 31.99 -41.16
N GLN A 295 -63.38 32.30 -41.60
CA GLN A 295 -63.16 33.04 -42.83
C GLN A 295 -63.73 32.27 -44.03
N ASP A 296 -63.39 30.99 -44.17
CA ASP A 296 -63.92 30.15 -45.25
C ASP A 296 -65.46 30.12 -45.27
N LEU A 297 -66.10 30.01 -44.11
CA LEU A 297 -67.56 30.05 -43.98
C LEU A 297 -68.16 31.37 -44.45
N ASP A 298 -67.56 32.51 -44.09
CA ASP A 298 -67.99 33.84 -44.54
C ASP A 298 -67.87 33.97 -46.07
N GLY A 299 -66.76 33.47 -46.63
CA GLY A 299 -66.54 33.39 -48.07
C GLY A 299 -67.58 32.54 -48.79
N GLN A 300 -67.88 31.34 -48.28
CA GLN A 300 -68.91 30.46 -48.82
C GLN A 300 -70.32 31.07 -48.75
N THR A 301 -70.62 31.80 -47.68
CA THR A 301 -71.91 32.51 -47.52
C THR A 301 -72.07 33.58 -48.60
N LEU A 302 -71.02 34.35 -48.86
CA LEU A 302 -71.02 35.38 -49.91
C LEU A 302 -71.17 34.76 -51.31
N ILE A 303 -70.48 33.65 -51.58
CA ILE A 303 -70.62 32.89 -52.82
C ILE A 303 -72.07 32.42 -53.00
N THR A 304 -72.67 31.86 -51.95
CA THR A 304 -74.06 31.37 -51.98
C THR A 304 -75.05 32.48 -52.28
N ALA A 305 -74.88 33.66 -51.66
CA ALA A 305 -75.72 34.83 -51.95
C ALA A 305 -75.65 35.25 -53.43
N ILE A 306 -74.44 35.32 -54.00
CA ILE A 306 -74.22 35.64 -55.42
C ILE A 306 -74.84 34.57 -56.33
N MET A 307 -74.72 33.29 -55.98
CA MET A 307 -75.33 32.20 -56.75
C MET A 307 -76.87 32.28 -56.73
N ASN A 308 -77.47 32.65 -55.60
CA ASN A 308 -78.92 32.84 -55.49
C ASN A 308 -79.40 33.99 -56.39
N ASP A 309 -78.73 35.15 -56.31
CA ASP A 309 -79.03 36.31 -57.16
C ASP A 309 -78.90 35.97 -58.65
N ARG A 310 -77.86 35.21 -59.04
CA ARG A 310 -77.67 34.73 -60.41
C ARG A 310 -78.79 33.78 -60.86
N THR A 311 -79.24 32.89 -59.97
CA THR A 311 -80.30 31.92 -60.28
C THR A 311 -81.65 32.63 -60.46
N GLN A 312 -81.96 33.57 -59.57
CA GLN A 312 -83.16 34.41 -59.66
C GLN A 312 -83.15 35.26 -60.94
N LEU A 313 -82.00 35.82 -61.32
CA LEU A 313 -81.86 36.57 -62.57
C LEU A 313 -82.23 35.70 -63.77
N ASN A 314 -81.64 34.50 -63.87
CA ASN A 314 -81.90 33.59 -64.98
C ASN A 314 -83.40 33.23 -65.08
N LEU A 315 -84.05 32.96 -63.95
CA LEU A 315 -85.48 32.64 -63.92
C LEU A 315 -86.35 33.79 -64.44
N VAL A 316 -86.15 35.01 -63.92
CA VAL A 316 -86.92 36.20 -64.29
C VAL A 316 -86.63 36.63 -65.74
N MET A 317 -85.39 36.49 -66.22
CA MET A 317 -85.03 36.83 -67.59
C MET A 317 -85.69 35.90 -68.61
N ASN A 318 -85.81 34.60 -68.30
CA ASN A 318 -86.43 33.61 -69.19
C ASN A 318 -87.95 33.63 -69.15
N HIS A 319 -88.56 33.87 -67.98
CA HIS A 319 -90.00 33.64 -67.78
C HIS A 319 -90.79 34.84 -67.21
N GLY A 320 -90.12 35.92 -66.78
CA GLY A 320 -90.77 37.07 -66.14
C GLY A 320 -91.36 38.10 -67.12
N SER A 321 -92.25 38.97 -66.61
CA SER A 321 -92.81 40.10 -67.36
C SER A 321 -91.78 41.24 -67.56
N VAL A 322 -92.03 42.16 -68.50
CA VAL A 322 -91.12 43.29 -68.78
C VAL A 322 -90.86 44.13 -67.52
N VAL A 323 -91.89 44.40 -66.71
CA VAL A 323 -91.77 45.15 -65.46
C VAL A 323 -90.93 44.39 -64.42
N GLN A 324 -91.13 43.08 -64.27
CA GLN A 324 -90.35 42.25 -63.35
C GLN A 324 -88.86 42.20 -63.73
N LYS A 325 -88.55 42.14 -65.03
CA LYS A 325 -87.16 42.18 -65.53
C LYS A 325 -86.46 43.49 -65.17
N VAL A 326 -87.13 44.63 -65.36
CA VAL A 326 -86.57 45.95 -65.04
C VAL A 326 -86.31 46.08 -63.53
N ILE A 327 -87.26 45.64 -62.69
CA ILE A 327 -87.09 45.65 -61.22
C ILE A 327 -85.91 44.76 -60.80
N MET A 328 -85.81 43.54 -61.34
CA MET A 328 -84.72 42.62 -61.02
C MET A 328 -83.35 43.20 -61.38
N LEU A 329 -83.21 43.76 -62.59
CA LEU A 329 -81.96 44.38 -63.04
C LEU A 329 -81.57 45.58 -62.17
N HIS A 330 -82.53 46.39 -61.74
CA HIS A 330 -82.27 47.51 -60.83
C HIS A 330 -81.76 47.04 -59.46
N ASN A 331 -82.40 46.03 -58.87
CA ASN A 331 -81.99 45.47 -57.58
C ASN A 331 -80.60 44.83 -57.64
N LEU A 332 -80.29 44.12 -58.72
CA LEU A 332 -78.97 43.50 -58.90
C LEU A 332 -77.86 44.51 -59.14
N ASP A 333 -78.12 45.60 -59.86
CA ASP A 333 -77.11 46.66 -60.05
C ASP A 333 -76.79 47.37 -58.72
N GLN A 334 -77.79 47.53 -57.84
CA GLN A 334 -77.56 47.98 -56.46
C GLN A 334 -76.74 46.95 -55.64
N ASN A 335 -77.07 45.66 -55.73
CA ASN A 335 -76.34 44.59 -55.03
C ASN A 335 -74.91 44.42 -55.55
N ARG A 336 -74.66 44.65 -56.85
CA ARG A 336 -73.33 44.56 -57.49
C ARG A 336 -72.29 45.39 -56.75
N SER A 337 -72.64 46.63 -56.41
CA SER A 337 -71.74 47.53 -55.67
C SER A 337 -71.48 47.04 -54.24
N ARG A 338 -72.46 46.38 -53.60
CA ARG A 338 -72.30 45.78 -52.27
C ARG A 338 -71.38 44.56 -52.31
N TYR A 339 -71.58 43.65 -53.26
CA TYR A 339 -70.71 42.48 -53.44
C TYR A 339 -69.26 42.87 -53.75
N LEU A 340 -69.05 43.87 -54.62
CA LEU A 340 -67.70 44.34 -54.94
C LEU A 340 -66.97 44.86 -53.70
N ARG A 341 -67.67 45.60 -52.83
CA ARG A 341 -67.12 46.08 -51.55
C ARG A 341 -66.79 44.92 -50.61
N ALA A 342 -67.74 43.99 -50.43
CA ALA A 342 -67.54 42.82 -49.56
C ALA A 342 -66.36 41.94 -50.01
N ILE A 343 -66.20 41.70 -51.32
CA ILE A 343 -65.05 40.95 -51.87
C ILE A 343 -63.74 41.70 -51.62
N THR A 344 -63.73 43.02 -51.80
CA THR A 344 -62.53 43.85 -51.59
C THR A 344 -62.11 43.89 -50.13
N GLU A 345 -63.07 43.92 -49.20
CA GLU A 345 -62.80 43.81 -47.77
C GLU A 345 -62.28 42.41 -47.42
N TYR A 346 -62.95 41.36 -47.89
CA TYR A 346 -62.55 39.97 -47.66
C TYR A 346 -61.14 39.66 -48.20
N GLN A 347 -60.76 40.19 -49.36
CA GLN A 347 -59.41 40.05 -49.91
C GLN A 347 -58.31 40.64 -49.04
N LYS A 348 -58.61 41.67 -48.23
CA LYS A 348 -57.63 42.27 -47.31
C LYS A 348 -57.40 41.42 -46.06
N ASP A 349 -58.36 40.56 -45.72
CA ASP A 349 -58.34 39.78 -44.48
C ASP A 349 -57.71 38.38 -44.66
N ILE A 350 -57.38 37.97 -45.90
CA ILE A 350 -56.69 36.70 -46.20
C ILE A 350 -55.24 36.77 -45.71
N LYS A 351 -54.84 35.80 -44.87
CA LYS A 351 -53.48 35.70 -44.33
C LYS A 351 -52.86 34.33 -44.67
N ASP A 352 -51.57 34.31 -45.05
CA ASP A 352 -50.77 33.07 -45.09
C ASP A 352 -50.27 32.77 -43.68
N VAL A 353 -50.83 31.74 -43.04
CA VAL A 353 -50.50 31.35 -41.67
C VAL A 353 -49.53 30.18 -41.68
N ARG A 354 -48.34 30.36 -41.07
CA ARG A 354 -47.33 29.30 -40.90
C ARG A 354 -46.84 29.28 -39.45
N ILE A 355 -46.84 28.10 -38.85
CA ILE A 355 -46.31 27.88 -37.50
C ILE A 355 -44.89 27.33 -37.63
N ARG A 356 -43.94 27.94 -36.91
CA ARG A 356 -42.54 27.50 -36.82
C ARG A 356 -42.21 27.18 -35.38
N PHE A 357 -41.46 26.10 -35.17
CA PHE A 357 -40.84 25.80 -33.89
C PHE A 357 -39.37 26.19 -33.94
N ASP A 358 -38.98 27.15 -33.10
CA ASP A 358 -37.59 27.57 -32.93
C ASP A 358 -37.05 26.99 -31.62
N VAL A 359 -36.07 26.08 -31.74
CA VAL A 359 -35.43 25.46 -30.58
C VAL A 359 -34.58 26.50 -29.84
N ASP A 360 -34.71 26.55 -28.52
CA ASP A 360 -33.86 27.39 -27.69
C ASP A 360 -32.40 26.93 -27.80
N LYS A 361 -31.56 27.80 -28.37
CA LYS A 361 -30.14 27.53 -28.58
C LYS A 361 -29.40 27.25 -27.28
N THR A 362 -29.86 27.82 -26.16
CA THR A 362 -29.26 27.59 -24.85
C THR A 362 -29.49 26.15 -24.35
N LEU A 363 -30.63 25.55 -24.69
CA LEU A 363 -30.97 24.17 -24.30
C LEU A 363 -30.03 23.16 -24.98
N THR A 364 -29.84 23.30 -26.29
CA THR A 364 -28.90 22.46 -27.07
C THR A 364 -27.48 22.59 -26.53
N ALA A 365 -27.01 23.83 -26.30
CA ALA A 365 -25.69 24.06 -25.73
C ALA A 365 -25.55 23.47 -24.31
N TYR A 366 -26.59 23.56 -23.47
CA TYR A 366 -26.56 22.97 -22.13
C TYR A 366 -26.44 21.45 -22.16
N VAL A 367 -27.22 20.78 -23.02
CA VAL A 367 -27.18 19.31 -23.14
C VAL A 367 -25.82 18.85 -23.66
N ASP A 368 -25.29 19.53 -24.68
CA ASP A 368 -23.99 19.19 -25.28
C ASP A 368 -22.81 19.46 -24.32
N ASN A 369 -22.98 20.41 -23.38
CA ASN A 369 -21.95 20.78 -22.40
C ASN A 369 -21.94 19.91 -21.12
N ILE A 370 -22.89 18.99 -20.93
CA ILE A 370 -22.85 18.07 -19.78
C ILE A 370 -21.84 16.95 -20.07
N SER A 371 -20.60 17.16 -19.65
CA SER A 371 -19.52 16.16 -19.78
C SER A 371 -19.48 15.14 -18.63
N GLU A 372 -20.04 15.48 -17.46
CA GLU A 372 -20.05 14.61 -16.28
C GLU A 372 -21.24 14.92 -15.35
N LEU A 373 -21.84 13.87 -14.75
CA LEU A 373 -22.92 14.01 -13.76
C LEU A 373 -22.40 14.32 -12.34
N GLY A 374 -21.15 14.00 -12.08
CA GLY A 374 -20.49 14.15 -10.78
C GLY A 374 -19.22 13.31 -10.71
N LYS A 375 -18.35 13.60 -9.73
CA LYS A 375 -17.11 12.85 -9.47
C LYS A 375 -17.23 12.08 -8.17
N ILE A 376 -16.77 10.83 -8.18
CA ILE A 376 -16.65 10.02 -6.97
C ILE A 376 -15.23 10.21 -6.45
N ASN A 377 -15.11 10.81 -5.27
CA ASN A 377 -13.83 10.97 -4.58
C ASN A 377 -13.79 10.03 -3.37
N ILE A 378 -12.82 9.13 -3.34
CA ILE A 378 -12.60 8.23 -2.20
C ILE A 378 -11.54 8.88 -1.31
N LEU A 379 -11.96 9.35 -0.13
CA LEU A 379 -11.06 9.95 0.85
C LEU A 379 -10.52 8.87 1.79
N CYS A 380 -9.28 8.44 1.55
CA CYS A 380 -8.59 7.54 2.46
C CYS A 380 -7.81 8.35 3.49
N LYS A 381 -8.18 8.24 4.77
CA LYS A 381 -7.40 8.78 5.90
C LYS A 381 -6.83 7.61 6.71
N HIS A 382 -5.56 7.67 7.06
CA HIS A 382 -4.98 6.71 8.00
C HIS A 382 -5.61 6.93 9.38
N ILE A 383 -6.17 5.85 9.94
CA ILE A 383 -6.65 5.85 11.32
C ILE A 383 -5.46 5.50 12.20
N ASN A 384 -4.90 6.51 12.87
CA ASN A 384 -3.86 6.31 13.87
C ASN A 384 -4.48 5.73 15.13
N LEU A 385 -4.45 4.41 15.25
CA LEU A 385 -4.79 3.71 16.48
C LEU A 385 -3.61 3.81 17.43
N THR A 386 -3.82 4.39 18.60
CA THR A 386 -2.85 4.31 19.69
C THR A 386 -2.63 2.84 20.00
N SER A 387 -1.37 2.41 20.03
CA SER A 387 -1.01 1.03 20.33
C SER A 387 -0.64 0.92 21.81
N PRO A 388 -1.58 0.54 22.70
CA PRO A 388 -1.27 0.27 24.10
C PRO A 388 -0.17 -0.79 24.23
N CYS A 389 -0.07 -1.70 23.25
CA CYS A 389 1.00 -2.68 23.11
C CYS A 389 2.38 -2.07 22.93
N LEU A 390 2.52 -1.04 22.08
CA LEU A 390 3.78 -0.30 21.92
C LEU A 390 4.11 0.48 23.19
N GLN A 391 3.13 1.16 23.79
CA GLN A 391 3.33 1.91 25.03
C GLN A 391 3.75 1.02 26.19
N ALA A 392 3.10 -0.14 26.37
CA ALA A 392 3.46 -1.10 27.40
C ALA A 392 4.83 -1.74 27.12
N PHE A 393 5.16 -2.04 25.86
CA PHE A 393 6.49 -2.50 25.46
C PHE A 393 7.58 -1.46 25.75
N GLU A 394 7.35 -0.19 25.40
CA GLU A 394 8.22 0.94 25.73
C GLU A 394 8.36 1.14 27.24
N THR A 395 7.29 0.92 28.02
CA THR A 395 7.30 1.07 29.48
C THR A 395 8.01 -0.09 30.18
N ASN A 396 7.81 -1.32 29.73
CA ASN A 396 8.50 -2.52 30.23
C ASN A 396 9.99 -2.52 29.83
N LEU A 397 10.34 -2.00 28.65
CA LEU A 397 11.73 -1.73 28.27
C LEU A 397 12.42 -0.72 29.20
N ARG A 398 11.69 0.30 29.68
CA ARG A 398 12.21 1.29 30.65
C ARG A 398 12.43 0.70 32.05
N GLN A 399 11.64 -0.30 32.45
CA GLN A 399 11.77 -0.94 33.78
C GLN A 399 12.76 -2.11 33.80
N ALA A 400 12.89 -2.87 32.70
CA ALA A 400 13.79 -4.02 32.63
C ALA A 400 15.26 -3.65 32.37
N ARG A 401 15.57 -2.39 32.05
CA ARG A 401 16.93 -1.96 31.71
C ARG A 401 17.33 -0.69 32.45
N GLY A 402 18.20 -0.84 33.44
CA GLY A 402 19.13 0.23 33.84
C GLY A 402 20.22 0.51 32.78
N THR A 403 19.91 0.29 31.50
CA THR A 403 20.79 0.48 30.34
C THR A 403 19.95 0.90 29.13
N GLU A 404 20.41 1.92 28.40
CA GLU A 404 19.69 2.61 27.31
C GLU A 404 19.16 1.66 26.18
N PRO A 405 18.08 2.04 25.47
CA PRO A 405 17.49 1.23 24.41
C PRO A 405 18.40 1.13 23.17
N LEU A 406 18.59 -0.10 22.67
CA LEU A 406 19.49 -0.41 21.55
C LEU A 406 18.94 -0.13 20.13
N ILE A 407 17.75 0.48 19.97
CA ILE A 407 17.32 1.02 18.68
C ILE A 407 16.57 2.34 18.93
N SER A 408 17.26 3.47 18.74
CA SER A 408 16.59 4.78 18.75
C SER A 408 15.90 5.05 17.40
N PRO A 409 14.81 5.82 17.40
CA PRO A 409 14.21 6.38 16.18
C PRO A 409 15.24 7.09 15.29
N LEU A 410 15.08 7.03 13.97
CA LEU A 410 16.00 7.69 13.02
C LEU A 410 16.01 9.22 13.21
N LYS A 411 14.90 9.79 13.67
CA LYS A 411 14.80 11.21 14.06
C LYS A 411 15.82 11.66 15.11
N ASP A 412 16.34 10.75 15.93
CA ASP A 412 17.27 11.08 17.02
C ASP A 412 18.75 10.92 16.61
N ARG A 413 19.04 10.33 15.45
CA ARG A 413 20.40 9.99 15.01
C ARG A 413 21.10 11.13 14.28
N LYS A 414 22.41 11.27 14.44
CA LYS A 414 23.23 12.27 13.72
C LYS A 414 23.78 11.67 12.43
N ALA A 415 23.93 12.50 11.40
CA ALA A 415 24.62 12.10 10.18
C ALA A 415 26.14 12.19 10.39
N VAL A 416 26.83 11.06 10.26
CA VAL A 416 28.29 10.97 10.32
C VAL A 416 28.82 10.62 8.93
N LYS A 417 29.76 11.42 8.42
CA LYS A 417 30.43 11.13 7.14
C LYS A 417 31.31 9.90 7.30
N VAL A 418 31.00 8.84 6.55
CA VAL A 418 31.72 7.55 6.64
C VAL A 418 32.69 7.32 5.49
N SER A 419 32.42 7.91 4.33
CA SER A 419 33.31 7.85 3.17
C SER A 419 32.95 8.92 2.17
N GLU A 420 33.79 9.09 1.16
CA GLU A 420 33.52 9.90 -0.02
C GLU A 420 34.15 9.23 -1.24
N PHE A 421 33.65 9.54 -2.43
CA PHE A 421 34.25 9.04 -3.67
C PHE A 421 34.17 10.06 -4.78
N LYS A 422 35.20 10.05 -5.65
CA LYS A 422 35.33 10.98 -6.77
C LYS A 422 34.43 10.55 -7.93
N VAL A 423 33.60 11.47 -8.40
CA VAL A 423 32.65 11.24 -9.49
C VAL A 423 33.10 11.84 -10.83
N LYS A 424 34.15 12.66 -10.82
CA LYS A 424 34.80 13.15 -12.03
C LYS A 424 35.60 12.04 -12.70
N VAL A 425 35.30 11.79 -13.97
CA VAL A 425 36.03 10.86 -14.83
C VAL A 425 36.94 11.61 -15.79
N SER A 426 37.93 10.92 -16.36
CA SER A 426 38.92 11.52 -17.28
C SER A 426 38.29 12.17 -18.52
N SER A 427 37.09 11.74 -18.93
CA SER A 427 36.38 12.30 -20.07
C SER A 427 35.56 13.56 -19.73
N ASP A 428 35.57 14.05 -18.49
CA ASP A 428 34.81 15.22 -18.06
C ASP A 428 35.60 16.51 -18.24
N MET A 429 34.97 17.51 -18.85
CA MET A 429 35.58 18.82 -19.11
C MET A 429 35.29 19.82 -17.98
N ASN A 430 34.16 19.69 -17.30
CA ASN A 430 33.70 20.61 -16.27
C ASN A 430 33.73 19.96 -14.88
N VAL A 431 33.71 20.78 -13.83
CA VAL A 431 33.43 20.30 -12.46
C VAL A 431 32.04 19.68 -12.44
N CYS A 432 31.93 18.51 -11.81
CA CYS A 432 30.67 17.77 -11.77
C CYS A 432 29.58 18.56 -11.06
N HIS A 433 28.35 18.47 -11.55
CA HIS A 433 27.19 19.04 -10.90
C HIS A 433 26.13 17.95 -10.83
N ILE A 434 26.14 17.22 -9.73
CA ILE A 434 25.36 16.00 -9.58
C ILE A 434 23.95 16.34 -9.14
N THR A 435 23.00 16.22 -10.07
CA THR A 435 21.60 16.57 -9.85
C THR A 435 20.79 15.41 -9.29
N ASP A 436 21.19 14.17 -9.56
CA ASP A 436 20.47 13.00 -9.05
C ASP A 436 21.38 11.77 -8.88
N ILE A 437 21.02 10.91 -7.93
CA ILE A 437 21.74 9.68 -7.60
C ILE A 437 20.70 8.55 -7.46
N LEU A 438 20.93 7.41 -8.11
CA LEU A 438 20.07 6.24 -7.97
C LEU A 438 20.88 5.03 -7.51
N HIS A 439 20.37 4.33 -6.50
CA HIS A 439 20.90 3.04 -6.08
C HIS A 439 20.26 1.91 -6.89
N LEU A 440 21.10 1.08 -7.51
CA LEU A 440 20.69 -0.15 -8.17
C LEU A 440 20.66 -1.31 -7.16
N SER A 441 19.86 -2.35 -7.45
CA SER A 441 19.68 -3.52 -6.58
C SER A 441 20.98 -4.31 -6.35
N ASP A 442 21.91 -4.26 -7.30
CA ASP A 442 23.22 -4.92 -7.28
C ASP A 442 24.34 -4.05 -6.68
N ALA A 443 23.99 -3.10 -5.81
CA ALA A 443 24.90 -2.18 -5.12
C ALA A 443 25.65 -1.16 -6.00
N ARG A 444 25.43 -1.16 -7.32
CA ARG A 444 25.89 -0.10 -8.22
C ARG A 444 25.12 1.21 -7.98
N ILE A 445 25.71 2.31 -8.42
CA ILE A 445 25.10 3.64 -8.32
C ILE A 445 25.10 4.31 -9.69
N LEU A 446 23.97 4.86 -10.06
CA LEU A 446 23.81 5.72 -11.22
C LEU A 446 23.85 7.17 -10.78
N ILE A 447 24.60 8.00 -11.50
CA ILE A 447 24.79 9.42 -11.18
C ILE A 447 24.46 10.26 -12.40
N VAL A 448 23.66 11.30 -12.21
CA VAL A 448 23.32 12.28 -13.25
C VAL A 448 24.18 13.53 -13.07
N ASP A 449 25.03 13.82 -14.05
CA ASP A 449 25.95 14.97 -14.06
C ASP A 449 25.51 15.99 -15.11
N CYS A 450 24.92 17.08 -14.61
CA CYS A 450 24.33 18.15 -15.41
C CYS A 450 25.39 18.94 -16.18
N ASN A 451 26.51 19.31 -15.54
CA ASN A 451 27.55 20.15 -16.16
C ASN A 451 28.36 19.42 -17.25
N ASN A 452 28.48 18.09 -17.14
CA ASN A 452 29.17 17.27 -18.14
C ASN A 452 28.22 16.58 -19.12
N TYR A 453 26.91 16.85 -19.03
CA TYR A 453 25.90 16.29 -19.95
C TYR A 453 25.94 14.76 -19.96
N LYS A 454 26.12 14.14 -18.78
CA LYS A 454 26.40 12.71 -18.68
C LYS A 454 25.58 12.02 -17.60
N MET A 455 25.35 10.74 -17.82
CA MET A 455 24.96 9.79 -16.78
C MET A 455 26.06 8.76 -16.64
N LYS A 456 26.47 8.49 -15.40
CA LYS A 456 27.64 7.67 -15.08
C LYS A 456 27.21 6.52 -14.19
N LEU A 457 27.67 5.32 -14.53
CA LEU A 457 27.44 4.10 -13.76
C LEU A 457 28.70 3.79 -12.95
N PHE A 458 28.54 3.66 -11.63
CA PHE A 458 29.59 3.33 -10.69
C PHE A 458 29.37 1.94 -10.12
N GLY A 459 30.44 1.14 -10.10
CA GLY A 459 30.45 -0.18 -9.48
C GLY A 459 30.39 -0.11 -7.95
N GLU A 460 30.29 -1.28 -7.31
CA GLU A 460 30.36 -1.40 -5.84
C GLU A 460 31.67 -0.83 -5.28
N ASN A 461 32.78 -0.98 -6.03
CA ASN A 461 34.10 -0.43 -5.71
C ASN A 461 34.21 1.10 -5.89
N ARG A 462 33.10 1.81 -6.16
CA ARG A 462 33.04 3.26 -6.40
C ARG A 462 33.91 3.74 -7.56
N LYS A 463 34.23 2.87 -8.51
CA LYS A 463 34.86 3.25 -9.79
C LYS A 463 33.81 3.36 -10.88
N CYS A 464 33.98 4.35 -11.75
CA CYS A 464 33.12 4.49 -12.92
C CYS A 464 33.37 3.31 -13.87
N GLN A 465 32.30 2.58 -14.18
CA GLN A 465 32.29 1.47 -15.13
C GLN A 465 31.95 1.96 -16.53
N GLU A 466 30.99 2.90 -16.62
CA GLU A 466 30.51 3.42 -17.90
C GLU A 466 29.94 4.83 -17.75
N SER A 467 29.96 5.60 -18.84
CA SER A 467 29.25 6.88 -18.94
C SER A 467 28.57 7.05 -20.29
N THR A 468 27.35 7.59 -20.30
CA THR A 468 26.62 7.97 -21.51
C THR A 468 26.45 9.47 -21.58
N LYS A 469 26.75 10.06 -22.74
CA LYS A 469 26.63 11.51 -22.99
C LYS A 469 25.28 11.84 -23.62
N PHE A 470 24.68 12.92 -23.17
CA PHE A 470 23.46 13.51 -23.70
C PHE A 470 23.78 14.72 -24.58
N GLN A 471 22.82 15.08 -25.42
CA GLN A 471 22.91 16.29 -26.24
C GLN A 471 22.65 17.55 -25.42
N GLU A 472 21.80 17.45 -24.39
CA GLU A 472 21.46 18.53 -23.46
C GLU A 472 21.60 18.09 -22.00
N ARG A 473 21.53 19.04 -21.08
CA ARG A 473 21.76 18.81 -19.65
C ARG A 473 20.71 17.86 -19.05
N PRO A 474 21.09 16.69 -18.52
CA PRO A 474 20.18 15.83 -17.78
C PRO A 474 19.94 16.38 -16.36
N TRP A 475 18.76 16.12 -15.80
CA TRP A 475 18.38 16.64 -14.48
C TRP A 475 18.02 15.56 -13.46
N SER A 476 16.87 14.92 -13.57
CA SER A 476 16.42 13.90 -12.62
C SER A 476 16.29 12.55 -13.30
N ALA A 477 16.44 11.48 -12.52
CA ALA A 477 16.28 10.13 -13.01
C ALA A 477 15.39 9.30 -12.07
N CYS A 478 14.63 8.35 -12.63
CA CYS A 478 13.92 7.35 -11.82
C CYS A 478 14.01 5.96 -12.44
N MET A 479 14.05 4.93 -11.59
CA MET A 479 14.05 3.54 -12.02
C MET A 479 12.66 3.14 -12.52
N LEU A 480 12.61 2.52 -13.70
CA LEU A 480 11.40 1.94 -14.30
C LEU A 480 11.33 0.42 -14.10
N SER A 481 12.49 -0.22 -14.13
CA SER A 481 12.71 -1.64 -13.84
C SER A 481 14.18 -1.83 -13.46
N GLU A 482 14.59 -3.04 -13.09
CA GLU A 482 15.99 -3.38 -12.78
C GLU A 482 17.00 -3.01 -13.89
N THR A 483 16.53 -2.81 -15.13
CA THR A 483 17.40 -2.52 -16.30
C THR A 483 17.01 -1.27 -17.08
N GLU A 484 16.02 -0.50 -16.62
CA GLU A 484 15.55 0.68 -17.34
C GLU A 484 15.39 1.87 -16.40
N VAL A 485 15.88 3.03 -16.85
CA VAL A 485 15.81 4.29 -16.11
C VAL A 485 15.24 5.38 -17.03
N ALA A 486 14.34 6.19 -16.49
CA ALA A 486 13.88 7.42 -17.12
C ALA A 486 14.77 8.57 -16.68
N VAL A 487 15.22 9.42 -17.61
CA VAL A 487 16.06 10.59 -17.33
C VAL A 487 15.44 11.82 -17.98
N THR A 488 15.19 12.88 -17.22
CA THR A 488 14.65 14.14 -17.74
C THR A 488 15.74 15.01 -18.35
N ILE A 489 15.43 15.59 -19.52
CA ILE A 489 16.27 16.53 -20.26
C ILE A 489 15.47 17.83 -20.45
N PRO A 490 15.49 18.78 -19.48
CA PRO A 490 14.57 19.91 -19.44
C PRO A 490 14.58 20.76 -20.72
N ALA A 491 15.76 21.14 -21.22
CA ALA A 491 15.91 22.00 -22.40
C ALA A 491 15.38 21.35 -23.70
N GLN A 492 15.34 20.01 -23.76
CA GLN A 492 14.76 19.27 -24.88
C GLN A 492 13.26 19.01 -24.72
N LYS A 493 12.69 19.30 -23.54
CA LYS A 493 11.33 18.88 -23.18
C LYS A 493 11.14 17.39 -23.46
N ALA A 494 12.09 16.58 -23.00
CA ALA A 494 12.14 15.16 -23.31
C ALA A 494 12.58 14.32 -22.11
N ILE A 495 12.04 13.10 -22.04
CA ILE A 495 12.49 12.06 -21.12
C ILE A 495 13.15 10.95 -21.94
N HIS A 496 14.40 10.65 -21.63
CA HIS A 496 15.12 9.55 -22.25
C HIS A 496 14.95 8.29 -21.42
N ILE A 497 14.48 7.22 -22.05
CA ILE A 497 14.48 5.89 -21.44
C ILE A 497 15.79 5.21 -21.80
N ILE A 498 16.64 5.02 -20.81
CA ILE A 498 17.97 4.42 -20.96
C ILE A 498 17.92 2.98 -20.44
N GLN A 499 18.44 2.05 -21.25
CA GLN A 499 18.65 0.67 -20.84
C GLN A 499 20.03 0.53 -20.19
N ILE A 500 20.06 -0.04 -18.98
CA ILE A 500 21.24 -0.34 -18.18
C ILE A 500 21.56 -1.84 -18.37
N LYS A 501 22.52 -2.14 -19.24
CA LYS A 501 23.11 -3.49 -19.46
C LYS A 501 24.63 -3.38 -19.37
N ASP A 502 25.37 -4.14 -20.18
CA ASP A 502 26.83 -3.97 -20.36
C ASP A 502 27.19 -2.60 -20.95
N LYS A 503 26.27 -2.02 -21.73
CA LYS A 503 26.35 -0.64 -22.20
C LYS A 503 25.04 0.13 -22.00
N MET A 504 25.12 1.34 -21.47
CA MET A 504 24.03 2.29 -21.27
C MET A 504 23.62 2.93 -22.61
N ARG A 505 22.43 2.58 -23.11
CA ARG A 505 21.93 3.05 -24.43
C ARG A 505 20.54 3.65 -24.33
N LYS A 506 20.29 4.73 -25.08
CA LYS A 506 18.94 5.29 -25.25
C LYS A 506 18.07 4.28 -25.99
N LYS A 507 17.03 3.76 -25.34
CA LYS A 507 16.05 2.83 -25.92
C LYS A 507 14.96 3.60 -26.66
N ARG A 508 14.44 4.66 -26.05
CA ARG A 508 13.42 5.54 -26.64
C ARG A 508 13.43 6.92 -25.96
N GLU A 509 12.69 7.83 -26.55
CA GLU A 509 12.50 9.21 -26.10
C GLU A 509 10.99 9.49 -25.99
N ILE A 510 10.60 10.18 -24.93
CA ILE A 510 9.24 10.66 -24.71
C ILE A 510 9.30 12.19 -24.74
N THR A 511 8.60 12.81 -25.70
CA THR A 511 8.53 14.26 -25.82
C THR A 511 7.40 14.83 -24.96
N THR A 512 7.65 15.93 -24.26
CA THR A 512 6.70 16.64 -23.40
C THR A 512 6.40 18.04 -23.93
N ARG A 513 5.22 18.58 -23.59
CA ARG A 513 4.81 19.94 -23.99
C ARG A 513 5.62 21.04 -23.30
N PHE A 514 6.09 20.74 -22.07
CA PHE A 514 6.82 21.66 -21.20
C PHE A 514 8.18 21.06 -20.83
N GLU A 515 9.08 21.90 -20.31
CA GLU A 515 10.33 21.44 -19.71
C GLU A 515 10.02 20.51 -18.53
N CYS A 516 10.55 19.29 -18.58
CA CYS A 516 10.40 18.28 -17.55
C CYS A 516 11.61 18.31 -16.60
N TRP A 517 11.38 18.43 -15.29
CA TRP A 517 12.43 18.58 -14.28
C TRP A 517 12.56 17.33 -13.41
N GLY A 518 11.68 17.17 -12.42
CA GLY A 518 11.64 15.98 -11.58
C GLY A 518 10.84 14.85 -12.23
N VAL A 519 11.24 13.59 -12.00
CA VAL A 519 10.53 12.40 -12.47
C VAL A 519 10.43 11.35 -11.37
N ALA A 520 9.25 10.75 -11.22
CA ALA A 520 9.02 9.60 -10.32
C ALA A 520 8.11 8.56 -10.99
N LEU A 521 8.30 7.29 -10.63
CA LEU A 521 7.39 6.21 -11.02
C LEU A 521 6.38 5.98 -9.89
N VAL A 522 5.10 6.16 -10.18
CA VAL A 522 4.01 6.02 -9.21
C VAL A 522 2.93 5.12 -9.80
N GLN A 523 2.69 3.96 -9.19
CA GLN A 523 1.66 3.00 -9.63
C GLN A 523 1.75 2.64 -11.13
N GLY A 524 2.97 2.55 -11.68
CA GLY A 524 3.20 2.25 -13.10
C GLY A 524 3.05 3.44 -14.06
N GLN A 525 2.91 4.66 -13.53
CA GLN A 525 2.81 5.89 -14.30
C GLN A 525 4.03 6.80 -14.03
N LEU A 526 4.47 7.52 -15.05
CA LEU A 526 5.52 8.53 -14.93
C LEU A 526 4.90 9.85 -14.47
N VAL A 527 5.32 10.33 -13.32
CA VAL A 527 4.89 11.60 -12.75
C VAL A 527 6.00 12.62 -12.91
N ILE A 528 5.70 13.73 -13.59
CA ILE A 528 6.72 14.68 -14.06
C ILE A 528 6.39 16.10 -13.65
N THR A 529 7.33 16.76 -12.98
CA THR A 529 7.21 18.17 -12.65
C THR A 529 7.62 19.03 -13.83
N THR A 530 6.88 20.13 -14.06
CA THR A 530 7.17 21.03 -15.17
C THR A 530 7.21 22.49 -14.73
N ASN A 531 7.85 23.34 -15.55
CA ASN A 531 7.84 24.80 -15.35
C ASN A 531 6.52 25.47 -15.76
N GLY A 532 5.55 24.72 -16.31
CA GLY A 532 4.26 25.25 -16.75
C GLY A 532 3.21 25.39 -15.65
N HIS A 533 3.59 25.32 -14.36
CA HIS A 533 2.66 25.16 -13.23
C HIS A 533 1.78 23.91 -13.33
N LEU A 534 2.27 22.89 -14.04
CA LEU A 534 1.55 21.65 -14.31
C LEU A 534 2.41 20.47 -13.90
N ILE A 535 1.75 19.40 -13.46
CA ILE A 535 2.35 18.09 -13.26
C ILE A 535 1.74 17.16 -14.29
N LEU A 536 2.59 16.50 -15.06
CA LEU A 536 2.17 15.57 -16.10
C LEU A 536 2.21 14.14 -15.56
N LEU A 537 1.13 13.40 -15.75
CA LEU A 537 1.08 11.95 -15.53
C LEU A 537 1.07 11.29 -16.90
N LEU A 538 2.12 10.56 -17.20
CA LEU A 538 2.29 9.85 -18.47
C LEU A 538 2.20 8.35 -18.24
N ASP A 539 1.65 7.63 -19.21
CA ASP A 539 1.80 6.18 -19.25
C ASP A 539 3.24 5.78 -19.63
N MET A 540 3.53 4.48 -19.60
CA MET A 540 4.84 3.97 -19.98
C MET A 540 5.15 4.14 -21.48
N HIS A 541 4.20 4.53 -22.32
CA HIS A 541 4.43 4.84 -23.74
C HIS A 541 4.68 6.33 -23.99
N GLY A 542 4.46 7.18 -22.98
CA GLY A 542 4.60 8.63 -23.06
C GLY A 542 3.30 9.36 -23.38
N ASN A 543 2.16 8.68 -23.39
CA ASN A 543 0.86 9.32 -23.57
C ASN A 543 0.43 10.01 -22.28
N GLU A 544 -0.09 11.23 -22.39
CA GLU A 544 -0.59 11.98 -21.25
C GLU A 544 -1.90 11.39 -20.74
N ILE A 545 -1.88 10.84 -19.52
CA ILE A 545 -3.06 10.29 -18.84
C ILE A 545 -3.84 11.43 -18.17
N LYS A 546 -3.10 12.30 -17.46
CA LYS A 546 -3.68 13.39 -16.66
C LYS A 546 -2.68 14.52 -16.53
N THR A 547 -3.20 15.74 -16.52
CA THR A 547 -2.46 16.93 -16.11
C THR A 547 -3.06 17.49 -14.82
N VAL A 548 -2.21 17.79 -13.85
CA VAL A 548 -2.61 18.38 -12.57
C VAL A 548 -2.09 19.81 -12.51
N GLN A 549 -3.01 20.76 -12.38
CA GLN A 549 -2.65 22.15 -12.20
C GLN A 549 -2.17 22.38 -10.76
N MET A 550 -0.98 22.96 -10.63
CA MET A 550 -0.45 23.32 -9.33
C MET A 550 -1.17 24.56 -8.81
N ASP A 551 -1.52 24.54 -7.52
CA ASP A 551 -2.10 25.70 -6.86
C ASP A 551 -1.08 26.86 -6.80
N THR A 552 -1.41 27.92 -7.54
CA THR A 552 -0.65 29.18 -7.69
C THR A 552 -1.11 30.28 -6.73
N SER A 553 -2.09 30.02 -5.86
CA SER A 553 -2.69 31.03 -4.95
C SER A 553 -1.68 31.68 -3.99
N ASP A 554 -0.52 31.03 -3.80
CA ASP A 554 0.35 31.25 -2.65
C ASP A 554 1.76 31.77 -3.00
N SER A 555 2.00 32.34 -4.19
CA SER A 555 3.36 32.82 -4.54
C SER A 555 3.43 34.05 -5.43
N LYS A 556 4.01 35.14 -4.90
CA LYS A 556 4.55 36.29 -5.66
C LYS A 556 5.76 35.92 -6.55
N ARG A 557 6.25 34.68 -6.47
CA ARG A 557 7.43 34.16 -7.19
C ARG A 557 7.02 33.03 -8.13
N GLN A 558 7.72 32.89 -9.25
CA GLN A 558 7.52 31.80 -10.20
C GLN A 558 7.74 30.44 -9.49
N LEU A 559 6.74 29.55 -9.49
CA LEU A 559 6.89 28.19 -8.97
C LEU A 559 7.80 27.38 -9.89
N LYS A 560 8.92 26.90 -9.36
CA LYS A 560 9.88 26.06 -10.09
C LYS A 560 10.03 24.70 -9.38
N PRO A 561 9.17 23.71 -9.70
CA PRO A 561 9.21 22.40 -9.08
C PRO A 561 10.32 21.54 -9.70
N ILE A 562 11.36 21.23 -8.93
CA ILE A 562 12.61 20.67 -9.50
C ILE A 562 12.86 19.20 -9.16
N PHE A 563 12.30 18.68 -8.07
CA PHE A 563 12.37 17.26 -7.73
C PHE A 563 11.01 16.75 -7.25
N ILE A 564 10.79 15.45 -7.47
CA ILE A 564 9.64 14.72 -6.96
C ILE A 564 10.10 13.37 -6.40
N LYS A 565 9.56 13.00 -5.25
CA LYS A 565 9.76 11.66 -4.66
C LYS A 565 8.42 11.09 -4.23
N ALA A 566 8.18 9.82 -4.52
CA ALA A 566 6.99 9.10 -4.07
C ALA A 566 7.33 8.21 -2.87
N ASP A 567 6.49 8.27 -1.84
CA ASP A 567 6.46 7.35 -0.72
C ASP A 567 5.27 6.42 -0.86
N THR A 568 5.54 5.20 -1.30
CA THR A 568 4.51 4.18 -1.44
C THR A 568 4.00 3.67 -0.10
N ASN A 569 4.77 3.80 0.99
CA ASN A 569 4.37 3.32 2.31
C ASN A 569 3.34 4.27 2.95
N ASN A 570 3.58 5.58 2.87
CA ASN A 570 2.67 6.60 3.40
C ASN A 570 1.67 7.14 2.37
N SER A 571 1.64 6.55 1.17
CA SER A 571 0.76 6.97 0.06
C SER A 571 0.82 8.48 -0.23
N ALA A 572 2.05 9.04 -0.20
CA ALA A 572 2.31 10.45 -0.39
C ALA A 572 3.35 10.71 -1.49
N MET A 573 3.31 11.90 -2.08
CA MET A 573 4.30 12.40 -3.03
C MET A 573 4.82 13.75 -2.56
N TYR A 574 6.11 14.00 -2.70
CA TYR A 574 6.76 15.20 -2.19
C TYR A 574 7.46 15.92 -3.34
N ILE A 575 7.16 17.21 -3.49
CA ILE A 575 7.72 18.06 -4.54
C ILE A 575 8.44 19.24 -3.92
N SER A 576 9.70 19.46 -4.30
CA SER A 576 10.47 20.63 -3.89
C SER A 576 10.34 21.75 -4.90
N TYR A 577 10.23 22.97 -4.38
CA TYR A 577 10.12 24.19 -5.16
C TYR A 577 11.31 25.10 -4.84
N ASP A 578 12.17 25.27 -5.85
CA ASP A 578 13.45 25.98 -5.78
C ASP A 578 13.25 27.44 -5.31
N THR A 579 12.70 28.27 -6.20
CA THR A 579 12.47 29.72 -6.02
C THR A 579 11.46 30.08 -4.93
N ALA A 580 10.54 29.14 -4.62
CA ALA A 580 9.53 29.31 -3.59
C ALA A 580 9.97 28.80 -2.20
N HIS A 581 11.17 28.21 -2.10
CA HIS A 581 11.80 27.77 -0.85
C HIS A 581 10.89 26.86 0.00
N LYS A 582 10.18 25.94 -0.66
CA LYS A 582 9.17 25.11 -0.02
C LYS A 582 9.16 23.67 -0.52
N LEU A 583 8.64 22.81 0.31
CA LEU A 583 8.26 21.43 -0.02
C LEU A 583 6.75 21.33 0.05
N ARG A 584 6.11 20.65 -0.90
CA ARG A 584 4.68 20.36 -0.84
C ARG A 584 4.46 18.85 -0.91
N ALA A 585 3.66 18.35 0.03
CA ALA A 585 3.24 16.96 0.06
C ALA A 585 1.86 16.83 -0.56
N TYR A 586 1.67 15.79 -1.37
CA TYR A 586 0.44 15.46 -2.08
C TYR A 586 0.02 14.04 -1.75
N SER A 587 -1.29 13.78 -1.69
CA SER A 587 -1.82 12.42 -1.72
C SER A 587 -1.62 11.81 -3.11
N MET A 588 -1.79 10.48 -3.23
CA MET A 588 -1.84 9.80 -4.54
C MET A 588 -2.98 10.33 -5.45
N THR A 589 -3.99 10.99 -4.89
CA THR A 589 -5.10 11.64 -5.62
C THR A 589 -4.85 13.10 -5.96
N TRP A 590 -3.68 13.65 -5.61
CA TRP A 590 -3.25 15.04 -5.83
C TRP A 590 -3.84 16.09 -4.88
N ASP A 591 -4.38 15.67 -3.74
CA ASP A 591 -4.78 16.58 -2.67
C ASP A 591 -3.54 17.07 -1.92
N ILE A 592 -3.50 18.36 -1.57
CA ILE A 592 -2.39 18.92 -0.78
C ILE A 592 -2.52 18.41 0.65
N LEU A 593 -1.53 17.62 1.10
CA LEU A 593 -1.46 17.13 2.48
C LEU A 593 -0.91 18.21 3.41
N PHE A 594 0.21 18.82 3.03
CA PHE A 594 0.79 19.96 3.72
C PHE A 594 1.76 20.72 2.80
N THR A 595 2.06 21.97 3.16
CA THR A 595 3.16 22.75 2.60
C THR A 595 4.14 23.08 3.72
N TYR A 596 5.40 22.70 3.54
CA TYR A 596 6.48 22.98 4.48
C TYR A 596 7.31 24.16 4.00
N THR A 597 7.48 25.14 4.89
CA THR A 597 8.37 26.28 4.75
C THR A 597 9.15 26.44 6.06
N ASN A 598 10.37 26.97 5.96
CA ASN A 598 11.20 27.26 7.12
C ASN A 598 12.06 28.49 6.83
N GLN A 599 12.31 29.34 7.82
CA GLN A 599 13.14 30.53 7.66
C GLN A 599 14.60 30.19 7.28
N ASP A 600 15.08 29.03 7.74
CA ASP A 600 16.41 28.51 7.46
C ASP A 600 16.46 27.60 6.22
N LEU A 601 15.40 27.59 5.41
CA LEU A 601 15.36 26.87 4.13
C LEU A 601 15.39 27.87 2.97
N GLN A 602 16.43 27.80 2.15
CA GLN A 602 16.53 28.57 0.91
C GLN A 602 16.88 27.63 -0.24
N ASN A 603 16.11 27.76 -1.32
CA ASN A 603 16.23 26.95 -2.55
C ASN A 603 16.10 25.45 -2.25
N ALA A 604 14.86 25.01 -2.03
CA ALA A 604 14.55 23.61 -1.76
C ALA A 604 14.89 22.75 -2.98
N ALA A 605 15.77 21.75 -2.79
CA ALA A 605 16.37 20.92 -3.83
C ALA A 605 16.02 19.44 -3.64
N GLY A 606 17.01 18.54 -3.66
CA GLY A 606 16.80 17.09 -3.60
C GLY A 606 16.06 16.65 -2.35
N ILE A 607 15.22 15.63 -2.52
CA ILE A 607 14.37 15.05 -1.49
C ILE A 607 14.59 13.54 -1.47
N ASP A 608 14.72 12.98 -0.26
CA ASP A 608 14.53 11.55 -0.08
C ASP A 608 13.89 11.22 1.27
N ILE A 609 13.44 9.98 1.43
CA ILE A 609 12.58 9.55 2.52
C ILE A 609 13.15 8.28 3.13
N ASP A 610 13.23 8.23 4.46
CA ASP A 610 13.67 7.02 5.14
C ASP A 610 12.54 6.01 5.38
N ARG A 611 12.89 4.85 5.93
CA ARG A 611 11.94 3.78 6.24
C ARG A 611 10.90 4.14 7.33
N GLU A 612 11.11 5.21 8.08
CA GLU A 612 10.18 5.69 9.11
C GLU A 612 9.26 6.80 8.58
N GLY A 613 9.42 7.20 7.31
CA GLY A 613 8.65 8.28 6.69
C GLY A 613 9.20 9.67 7.01
N ASN A 614 10.40 9.79 7.59
CA ASN A 614 11.04 11.10 7.74
C ASN A 614 11.56 11.57 6.38
N ILE A 615 11.31 12.83 6.07
CA ILE A 615 11.66 13.46 4.81
C ILE A 615 12.96 14.24 5.01
N TYR A 616 13.90 14.07 4.10
CA TYR A 616 15.18 14.77 4.11
C TYR A 616 15.22 15.70 2.91
N LEU A 617 15.27 17.00 3.20
CA LEU A 617 15.20 18.05 2.20
C LEU A 617 16.51 18.84 2.15
N CYS A 618 17.12 18.91 0.96
CA CYS A 618 18.27 19.77 0.72
C CYS A 618 17.82 21.23 0.57
N GLY A 619 18.47 22.13 1.29
CA GLY A 619 18.40 23.57 1.06
C GLY A 619 19.68 24.05 0.40
N TYR A 620 19.61 24.32 -0.89
CA TYR A 620 20.78 24.61 -1.72
C TYR A 620 21.50 25.88 -1.24
N ASN A 621 20.78 27.01 -1.15
CA ASN A 621 21.35 28.30 -0.73
C ASN A 621 21.39 28.48 0.80
N SER A 622 20.67 27.64 1.56
CA SER A 622 20.79 27.61 3.02
C SER A 622 21.91 26.68 3.50
N HIS A 623 22.61 26.02 2.58
CA HIS A 623 23.75 25.12 2.85
C HIS A 623 23.43 24.02 3.86
N CYS A 624 22.21 23.49 3.82
CA CYS A 624 21.71 22.59 4.86
C CYS A 624 20.92 21.40 4.31
N VAL A 625 20.79 20.36 5.14
CA VAL A 625 19.83 19.27 4.95
C VAL A 625 18.93 19.26 6.17
N GLN A 626 17.63 19.45 5.95
CA GLN A 626 16.62 19.44 7.01
C GLN A 626 15.90 18.09 7.05
N GLN A 627 15.72 17.56 8.26
CA GLN A 627 14.90 16.38 8.52
C GLN A 627 13.52 16.84 8.99
N ILE A 628 12.48 16.33 8.34
CA ILE A 628 11.08 16.73 8.50
C ILE A 628 10.28 15.46 8.80
N SER A 629 9.32 15.53 9.71
CA SER A 629 8.43 14.40 10.02
C SER A 629 7.42 14.15 8.90
N ALA A 630 6.78 12.98 8.91
CA ALA A 630 5.72 12.64 7.95
C ALA A 630 4.54 13.63 7.98
N GLU A 631 4.31 14.31 9.11
CA GLU A 631 3.28 15.35 9.28
C GLU A 631 3.73 16.75 8.84
N GLY A 632 4.94 16.89 8.28
CA GLY A 632 5.45 18.17 7.78
C GLY A 632 6.01 19.10 8.85
N LYS A 633 6.43 18.59 10.01
CA LYS A 633 7.09 19.38 11.06
C LYS A 633 8.60 19.22 10.99
N ILE A 634 9.35 20.30 11.21
CA ILE A 634 10.81 20.20 11.31
C ILE A 634 11.18 19.33 12.53
N ILE A 635 12.03 18.33 12.30
CA ILE A 635 12.66 17.54 13.37
C ILE A 635 13.95 18.24 13.78
N LYS A 636 14.85 18.44 12.81
CA LYS A 636 16.13 19.14 13.00
C LYS A 636 16.79 19.51 11.68
N THR A 637 17.74 20.42 11.74
CA THR A 637 18.75 20.58 10.68
C THR A 637 19.79 19.48 10.86
N LEU A 638 19.75 18.46 9.98
CA LEU A 638 20.62 17.29 10.06
C LEU A 638 22.08 17.63 9.76
N LEU A 639 22.29 18.44 8.73
CA LEU A 639 23.60 18.93 8.30
C LEU A 639 23.49 20.43 8.04
N SER A 640 24.49 21.18 8.49
CA SER A 640 24.67 22.60 8.15
C SER A 640 26.13 22.79 7.80
N LYS A 641 26.40 23.20 6.56
CA LYS A 641 27.74 23.41 6.01
C LYS A 641 27.94 24.86 5.54
N LYS A 642 27.32 25.82 6.23
CA LYS A 642 27.44 27.25 5.92
C LYS A 642 28.91 27.72 5.83
N GLU A 643 29.78 27.14 6.64
CA GLU A 643 31.21 27.48 6.69
C GLU A 643 32.03 26.86 5.54
N GLU A 644 31.57 25.75 4.95
CA GLU A 644 32.27 25.05 3.85
C GLU A 644 31.88 25.58 2.46
N SER A 645 30.89 26.49 2.36
CA SER A 645 30.37 27.04 1.10
C SER A 645 29.96 25.97 0.08
N VAL A 646 29.48 24.81 0.55
CA VAL A 646 28.97 23.74 -0.31
C VAL A 646 27.45 23.78 -0.40
N TYR A 647 26.88 23.42 -1.55
CA TYR A 647 25.45 23.58 -1.85
C TYR A 647 24.77 22.22 -2.01
N PRO A 648 24.15 21.64 -0.96
CA PRO A 648 23.51 20.32 -1.05
C PRO A 648 22.45 20.29 -2.16
N LEU A 649 22.54 19.31 -3.07
CA LEU A 649 21.72 19.28 -4.27
C LEU A 649 20.86 18.03 -4.38
N SER A 650 21.44 16.83 -4.25
CA SER A 650 20.70 15.57 -4.21
C SER A 650 21.12 14.72 -3.01
N ILE A 651 20.11 14.13 -2.37
CA ILE A 651 20.23 13.18 -1.27
C ILE A 651 19.54 11.88 -1.67
N THR A 652 20.16 10.74 -1.39
CA THR A 652 19.55 9.43 -1.68
C THR A 652 20.00 8.37 -0.68
N PHE A 653 19.05 7.74 -0.02
CA PHE A 653 19.25 6.61 0.85
C PHE A 653 19.48 5.33 0.04
N LYS A 654 20.41 4.51 0.50
CA LYS A 654 20.51 3.14 0.02
C LYS A 654 19.34 2.34 0.62
N ASN A 655 18.51 1.78 -0.24
CA ASN A 655 17.31 1.01 0.12
C ASN A 655 17.55 0.06 1.29
N GLY A 656 16.68 0.15 2.31
CA GLY A 656 16.73 -0.70 3.50
C GLY A 656 17.86 -0.39 4.49
N THR A 657 18.63 0.68 4.28
CA THR A 657 19.75 1.07 5.15
C THR A 657 19.62 2.50 5.66
N GLU A 658 20.44 2.84 6.63
CA GLU A 658 20.52 4.16 7.24
C GLU A 658 21.70 4.98 6.67
N ARG A 659 22.18 4.55 5.49
CA ARG A 659 23.21 5.23 4.71
C ARG A 659 22.60 6.01 3.58
N PHE A 660 23.08 7.22 3.38
CA PHE A 660 22.69 8.04 2.24
C PHE A 660 23.91 8.67 1.56
N CYS A 661 23.79 8.87 0.26
CA CYS A 661 24.71 9.68 -0.52
C CYS A 661 24.20 11.13 -0.52
N LEU A 662 25.11 12.08 -0.41
CA LEU A 662 24.85 13.50 -0.54
C LEU A 662 25.78 14.08 -1.59
N SER A 663 25.18 14.76 -2.56
CA SER A 663 25.90 15.52 -3.58
C SER A 663 25.78 17.01 -3.34
N TYR A 664 26.76 17.74 -3.87
CA TYR A 664 26.83 19.19 -3.81
C TYR A 664 26.91 19.78 -5.21
N GLY A 665 26.36 20.98 -5.39
CA GLY A 665 26.51 21.75 -6.60
C GLY A 665 27.99 22.07 -6.85
N ASN A 666 28.44 21.86 -8.10
CA ASN A 666 29.82 22.14 -8.55
C ASN A 666 30.89 21.44 -7.68
N CYS A 667 30.68 20.16 -7.37
CA CYS A 667 31.61 19.33 -6.60
C CYS A 667 31.89 18.01 -7.32
N ASP A 668 33.18 17.64 -7.40
CA ASP A 668 33.65 16.39 -8.04
C ASP A 668 33.56 15.17 -7.12
N VAL A 669 32.97 15.33 -5.93
CA VAL A 669 32.92 14.30 -4.88
C VAL A 669 31.47 14.13 -4.40
N VAL A 670 31.08 12.87 -4.19
CA VAL A 670 29.86 12.51 -3.47
C VAL A 670 30.25 12.00 -2.09
N GLU A 671 29.62 12.56 -1.06
CA GLU A 671 29.83 12.16 0.33
C GLU A 671 28.82 11.08 0.72
N VAL A 672 29.27 10.11 1.51
CA VAL A 672 28.42 9.04 2.04
C VAL A 672 28.34 9.22 3.54
N TYR A 673 27.11 9.32 4.03
CA TYR A 673 26.79 9.48 5.42
C TYR A 673 26.10 8.24 5.97
N GLN A 674 26.28 8.00 7.26
CA GLN A 674 25.55 7.01 8.05
C GLN A 674 24.84 7.74 9.19
N LEU A 675 23.56 7.46 9.39
CA LEU A 675 22.86 7.89 10.60
C LEU A 675 23.32 7.01 11.77
N GLN A 676 23.95 7.63 12.77
CA GLN A 676 24.50 6.96 13.96
C GLN A 676 24.10 7.71 15.24
N PHE A 677 24.26 7.04 16.38
CA PHE A 677 24.13 7.67 17.70
C PHE A 677 25.23 8.71 17.91
N SER A 678 24.95 9.77 18.68
CA SER A 678 26.04 10.56 19.25
C SER A 678 26.74 9.68 20.28
N GLN A 679 27.99 9.30 20.03
CA GLN A 679 28.86 8.89 21.13
C GLN A 679 28.92 10.09 22.09
N LYS A 680 28.50 9.88 23.34
CA LYS A 680 28.80 10.81 24.44
C LYS A 680 30.27 10.70 24.79
#